data_AF-A0A2R6S797-F1
#
_entry.id   AF-A0A2R6S797-F1
#
_cell.length_a   1.000
_cell.length_b   1.000
_cell.length_c   1.000
_cell.angle_alpha   90.00
_cell.angle_beta   90.00
_cell.angle_gamma   90.00
#
_symmetry.space_group_name_H-M   'P 1'
#
loop_
_entity.id
_entity.type
_entity.pdbx_description
1 polymer ?
#
loop_
_entity_poly.entity_id
_entity_poly.type
_entity_poly.pdbx_seq_one_letter_code
_entity_poly.pdbx_strand_id
1 'polypeptide(L)'
;MILLENALRSNGVTKIPITANDVYPSGDFAAGPGEVDLYGFDAYPNGFDCANPSQWSELPNYFVSAHESSAPWAPMYLPEYQGGALDSWAGDGYDLCEQLTGPEFANVFYKSNVAFGSTAMSFYMIFGGTNWGNIAYPGVYTSYDYGGAIRETRLLTPKYNEIKLQGLFYHSSPSLLSSSIIGNGAGLPFTDNDEIFTTTLVSNTNETSYYVLRQTSNNITSPTSFHLNINTTMGTIRVPQYGGEITLQGRESKILVSEYQFGGSTLRYSTAEVMTHLTLDDIDYIVLYVLPGQYFEAVVLGSAISASKVTGALSVSARIVKNTVVISGTPSTKSPSLVRFGNTAVIILDKFTATSFWNPRLSATYDLSPDSPSVLIGGPYLVRNATVSGSTLNLVGDTNATTTLTIVAPRLVKSVTWNGDIVNISASPLGLGVVGIVPGPDALLLPNLRTSLWKSMDSLPEVNPNFDDSTWVTADKTSTARQQKPYSGKFVLYADEYGFHTGSFVYRGYFNGNFATGVNISAQGGSYFGFSVFVNAHFLGSNQGYVGADTANSTFSFPAGSLTNQNNVLTVITDSNGLDTDWNSNDLFKNPRGIRGYSLLGGGEFYQWKLSGNFRGEDFPDKVRGPLNEGGLWAERSGAVLPGYDDSEWGSSTPFEGVSKAGVSVYRTSFELNVPPGVDTSLALQFTRSPASDSEYRSLIYVNGWQFGKFISNFGPQTIFPVPEGILNHHGQNQIAVTLWSLSKSRPLHRSVS
;
A
#
# COMPACT_ATOMS: atom_id res chain seq x y z
N MET A 1 14.60 -18.91 17.94
CA MET A 1 13.15 -19.16 18.09
C MET A 1 12.72 -19.38 19.54
N ILE A 2 13.11 -20.46 20.24
CA ILE A 2 12.67 -20.73 21.63
C ILE A 2 12.82 -19.53 22.58
N LEU A 3 13.94 -18.80 22.51
CA LEU A 3 14.15 -17.62 23.35
C LEU A 3 13.14 -16.49 23.06
N LEU A 4 12.77 -16.30 21.79
CA LEU A 4 11.74 -15.32 21.39
C LEU A 4 10.36 -15.76 21.88
N GLU A 5 10.03 -17.03 21.71
CA GLU A 5 8.76 -17.59 22.19
C GLU A 5 8.64 -17.44 23.71
N ASN A 6 9.66 -17.84 24.46
CA ASN A 6 9.70 -17.68 25.91
C ASN A 6 9.57 -16.22 26.33
N ALA A 7 10.19 -15.29 25.59
CA ALA A 7 10.03 -13.87 25.84
C ALA A 7 8.57 -13.42 25.63
N LEU A 8 7.91 -13.83 24.54
CA LEU A 8 6.50 -13.53 24.30
C LEU A 8 5.59 -14.12 25.38
N ARG A 9 5.75 -15.40 25.72
CA ARG A 9 4.93 -16.09 26.72
C ARG A 9 5.13 -15.51 28.12
N SER A 10 6.37 -15.25 28.53
CA SER A 10 6.67 -14.65 29.85
C SER A 10 6.16 -13.22 29.99
N ASN A 11 5.99 -12.51 28.88
CA ASN A 11 5.36 -11.18 28.83
C ASN A 11 3.82 -11.25 28.62
N GLY A 12 3.20 -12.41 28.80
CA GLY A 12 1.74 -12.54 28.91
C GLY A 12 1.01 -12.95 27.64
N VAL A 13 1.70 -13.19 26.52
CA VAL A 13 1.08 -13.66 25.26
C VAL A 13 0.71 -15.15 25.38
N THR A 14 -0.38 -15.46 26.07
CA THR A 14 -0.76 -16.85 26.44
C THR A 14 -2.12 -17.29 25.90
N LYS A 15 -2.90 -16.38 25.29
CA LYS A 15 -4.28 -16.64 24.85
C LYS A 15 -4.46 -16.66 23.32
N ILE A 16 -3.38 -16.51 22.57
CA ILE A 16 -3.40 -16.53 21.10
C ILE A 16 -2.30 -17.47 20.59
N PRO A 17 -2.52 -18.11 19.43
CA PRO A 17 -1.48 -18.87 18.73
C PRO A 17 -0.30 -17.97 18.37
N ILE A 18 0.92 -18.50 18.50
CA ILE A 18 2.12 -17.94 17.88
C ILE A 18 2.20 -18.51 16.47
N THR A 19 2.49 -17.66 15.49
CA THR A 19 2.67 -18.03 14.08
C THR A 19 4.04 -17.56 13.58
N ALA A 20 4.46 -18.11 12.44
CA ALA A 20 5.57 -17.61 11.64
C ALA A 20 5.12 -17.29 10.21
N ASN A 21 5.98 -16.60 9.47
CA ASN A 21 5.86 -16.32 8.06
C ASN A 21 7.15 -16.79 7.34
N ASP A 22 7.24 -18.09 7.09
CA ASP A 22 8.39 -18.67 6.38
C ASP A 22 8.49 -18.06 4.98
N VAL A 23 9.71 -17.77 4.49
CA VAL A 23 9.93 -17.02 3.23
C VAL A 23 9.33 -17.74 2.01
N TYR A 24 9.32 -19.06 2.09
CA TYR A 24 8.68 -19.99 1.15
C TYR A 24 8.23 -21.22 1.98
N PRO A 25 7.47 -22.19 1.44
CA PRO A 25 6.97 -23.30 2.24
C PRO A 25 8.05 -24.36 2.57
N SER A 26 9.13 -23.98 3.26
CA SER A 26 10.26 -24.83 3.69
C SER A 26 9.90 -25.74 4.86
N GLY A 27 8.99 -25.29 5.73
CA GLY A 27 8.65 -25.98 6.97
C GLY A 27 9.59 -25.66 8.13
N ASP A 28 10.38 -24.58 8.05
CA ASP A 28 11.44 -24.27 9.03
C ASP A 28 10.89 -24.06 10.46
N PHE A 29 9.62 -23.68 10.57
CA PHE A 29 8.94 -23.44 11.84
C PHE A 29 7.79 -24.42 12.13
N ALA A 30 7.65 -25.47 11.30
CA ALA A 30 6.52 -26.39 11.37
C ALA A 30 6.75 -27.59 12.32
N ALA A 31 8.00 -27.82 12.75
CA ALA A 31 8.34 -28.89 13.67
C ALA A 31 9.65 -28.62 14.43
N GLY A 32 9.79 -29.25 15.60
CA GLY A 32 11.05 -29.27 16.35
C GLY A 32 11.24 -28.08 17.29
N PRO A 33 12.47 -27.84 17.79
CA PRO A 33 12.70 -26.82 18.80
C PRO A 33 12.44 -25.40 18.27
N GLY A 34 11.34 -24.78 18.73
CA GLY A 34 10.87 -23.48 18.25
C GLY A 34 9.76 -23.55 17.19
N GLU A 35 9.12 -24.71 17.06
CA GLU A 35 7.84 -24.90 16.37
C GLU A 35 6.79 -23.89 16.84
N VAL A 36 6.03 -23.35 15.89
CA VAL A 36 4.94 -22.40 16.17
C VAL A 36 3.58 -23.10 16.24
N ASP A 37 2.60 -22.49 16.90
CA ASP A 37 1.24 -23.06 17.02
C ASP A 37 0.50 -23.09 15.67
N LEU A 38 0.82 -22.15 14.77
CA LEU A 38 0.27 -22.06 13.42
C LEU A 38 1.41 -21.80 12.43
N TYR A 39 1.71 -22.77 11.57
CA TYR A 39 2.67 -22.56 10.50
C TYR A 39 2.06 -21.73 9.37
N GLY A 40 2.81 -20.76 8.86
CA GLY A 40 2.46 -19.96 7.69
C GLY A 40 3.69 -19.67 6.84
N PHE A 41 3.47 -19.43 5.55
CA PHE A 41 4.53 -19.08 4.60
C PHE A 41 4.09 -17.98 3.63
N ASP A 42 5.04 -17.18 3.21
CA ASP A 42 4.86 -16.04 2.34
C ASP A 42 4.93 -16.44 0.87
N ALA A 43 4.31 -15.62 0.01
CA ALA A 43 4.36 -15.79 -1.42
C ALA A 43 4.18 -14.48 -2.19
N TYR A 44 5.18 -14.17 -3.02
CA TYR A 44 5.17 -13.06 -3.97
C TYR A 44 5.27 -13.56 -5.41
N PRO A 45 4.26 -14.31 -5.90
CA PRO A 45 4.40 -15.15 -7.09
C PRO A 45 4.61 -14.37 -8.38
N ASN A 46 4.23 -13.09 -8.45
CA ASN A 46 4.44 -12.26 -9.64
C ASN A 46 5.71 -11.40 -9.57
N GLY A 47 6.47 -11.49 -8.47
CA GLY A 47 7.66 -10.66 -8.25
C GLY A 47 7.36 -9.17 -8.15
N PHE A 48 8.38 -8.34 -8.32
CA PHE A 48 8.31 -6.89 -8.06
C PHE A 48 8.66 -6.05 -9.30
N ASP A 49 8.60 -6.62 -10.51
CA ASP A 49 8.89 -5.88 -11.76
C ASP A 49 7.70 -5.00 -12.17
N CYS A 50 7.63 -3.80 -11.59
CA CYS A 50 6.62 -2.81 -11.94
C CYS A 50 6.84 -2.18 -13.32
N ALA A 51 8.04 -2.29 -13.92
CA ALA A 51 8.31 -1.72 -15.25
C ALA A 51 7.51 -2.43 -16.35
N ASN A 52 7.20 -3.70 -16.16
CA ASN A 52 6.48 -4.54 -17.11
C ASN A 52 5.18 -5.11 -16.50
N PRO A 53 4.19 -4.28 -16.13
CA PRO A 53 3.03 -4.71 -15.35
C PRO A 53 2.14 -5.75 -16.06
N SER A 54 2.29 -5.91 -17.38
CA SER A 54 1.59 -6.92 -18.17
C SER A 54 2.32 -8.28 -18.24
N GLN A 55 3.54 -8.42 -17.72
CA GLN A 55 4.27 -9.69 -17.72
C GLN A 55 3.98 -10.44 -16.42
N TRP A 56 3.30 -11.59 -16.52
CA TRP A 56 2.89 -12.34 -15.34
C TRP A 56 3.57 -13.70 -15.27
N SER A 57 4.05 -14.06 -14.08
CA SER A 57 4.54 -15.40 -13.79
C SER A 57 3.39 -16.40 -13.72
N GLU A 58 3.67 -17.68 -13.95
CA GLU A 58 2.67 -18.73 -13.76
C GLU A 58 2.35 -18.97 -12.28
N LEU A 59 1.15 -19.50 -12.01
CA LEU A 59 0.75 -19.83 -10.65
C LEU A 59 1.63 -20.93 -10.05
N PRO A 60 1.98 -20.85 -8.75
CA PRO A 60 2.68 -21.92 -8.05
C PRO A 60 1.88 -23.24 -8.10
N ASN A 61 2.53 -24.34 -8.45
CA ASN A 61 1.93 -25.68 -8.52
C ASN A 61 2.30 -26.59 -7.35
N TYR A 62 3.07 -26.09 -6.37
CA TYR A 62 3.65 -26.87 -5.29
C TYR A 62 3.09 -26.55 -3.90
N PHE A 63 2.25 -25.53 -3.75
CA PHE A 63 1.77 -25.07 -2.43
C PHE A 63 1.04 -26.16 -1.64
N VAL A 64 0.12 -26.88 -2.29
CA VAL A 64 -0.63 -27.97 -1.66
C VAL A 64 0.32 -29.06 -1.16
N SER A 65 1.16 -29.59 -2.05
CA SER A 65 2.11 -30.65 -1.70
C SER A 65 3.14 -30.23 -0.64
N ALA A 66 3.61 -28.98 -0.69
CA ALA A 66 4.56 -28.47 0.29
C ALA A 66 3.91 -28.31 1.67
N HIS A 67 2.69 -27.76 1.72
CA HIS A 67 1.92 -27.66 2.97
C HIS A 67 1.60 -29.04 3.56
N GLU A 68 1.13 -30.00 2.76
CA GLU A 68 0.86 -31.37 3.22
C GLU A 68 2.11 -32.08 3.74
N SER A 69 3.29 -31.75 3.18
CA SER A 69 4.56 -32.30 3.66
C SER A 69 5.04 -31.65 4.96
N SER A 70 4.84 -30.34 5.12
CA SER A 70 5.45 -29.57 6.22
C SER A 70 4.51 -29.42 7.42
N ALA A 71 3.23 -29.12 7.19
CA ALA A 71 2.26 -28.81 8.24
C ALA A 71 0.84 -29.34 7.92
N PRO A 72 0.65 -30.65 7.66
CA PRO A 72 -0.66 -31.21 7.32
C PRO A 72 -1.70 -31.10 8.46
N TRP A 73 -1.24 -30.82 9.67
CA TRP A 73 -2.06 -30.64 10.86
C TRP A 73 -2.63 -29.21 11.00
N ALA A 74 -2.11 -28.25 10.24
CA ALA A 74 -2.50 -26.84 10.27
C ALA A 74 -3.41 -26.49 9.07
N PRO A 75 -4.24 -25.44 9.17
CA PRO A 75 -4.79 -24.80 7.98
C PRO A 75 -3.67 -24.14 7.16
N MET A 76 -3.76 -24.17 5.83
CA MET A 76 -2.82 -23.42 4.98
C MET A 76 -3.03 -21.92 5.17
N TYR A 77 -2.08 -21.31 5.89
CA TYR A 77 -2.03 -19.89 6.20
C TYR A 77 -0.96 -19.19 5.36
N LEU A 78 -1.37 -18.13 4.65
CA LEU A 78 -0.50 -17.26 3.85
C LEU A 78 -0.38 -15.88 4.54
N PRO A 79 0.54 -15.72 5.52
CA PRO A 79 0.71 -14.49 6.30
C PRO A 79 1.06 -13.26 5.45
N GLU A 80 1.93 -13.41 4.45
CA GLU A 80 2.14 -12.39 3.42
C GLU A 80 1.96 -12.99 2.03
N TYR A 81 0.81 -12.73 1.44
CA TYR A 81 0.57 -12.95 0.02
C TYR A 81 0.59 -11.63 -0.72
N GLN A 82 1.12 -11.62 -1.94
CA GLN A 82 1.30 -10.40 -2.72
C GLN A 82 0.03 -9.53 -2.83
N GLY A 83 0.06 -8.37 -2.18
CA GLY A 83 -0.94 -7.29 -2.28
C GLY A 83 -0.52 -6.14 -3.21
N GLY A 84 0.76 -6.09 -3.55
CA GLY A 84 1.38 -5.04 -4.36
C GLY A 84 2.85 -5.32 -4.65
N ALA A 85 3.65 -4.27 -4.79
CA ALA A 85 5.10 -4.40 -4.96
C ALA A 85 5.85 -3.22 -4.34
N LEU A 86 7.10 -3.49 -3.93
CA LEU A 86 8.05 -2.44 -3.58
C LEU A 86 8.46 -1.67 -4.84
N ASP A 87 8.75 -0.39 -4.69
CA ASP A 87 9.36 0.44 -5.74
C ASP A 87 10.55 1.20 -5.15
N SER A 88 11.63 1.28 -5.91
CA SER A 88 12.89 1.84 -5.43
C SER A 88 13.12 3.26 -5.94
N TRP A 89 14.09 3.97 -5.37
CA TRP A 89 14.59 5.20 -5.99
C TRP A 89 15.00 4.93 -7.44
N ALA A 90 14.70 5.87 -8.33
CA ALA A 90 14.84 5.69 -9.79
C ALA A 90 14.03 4.52 -10.39
N GLY A 91 13.06 3.98 -9.65
CA GLY A 91 12.08 3.03 -10.15
C GLY A 91 10.95 3.68 -10.95
N ASP A 92 9.92 2.91 -11.21
CA ASP A 92 8.86 3.22 -12.19
C ASP A 92 7.63 3.91 -11.56
N GLY A 93 7.52 3.88 -10.23
CA GLY A 93 6.42 4.47 -9.48
C GLY A 93 5.32 3.47 -9.12
N TYR A 94 4.69 3.69 -7.97
CA TYR A 94 3.66 2.79 -7.44
C TYR A 94 2.39 2.68 -8.29
N ASP A 95 2.09 3.63 -9.19
CA ASP A 95 0.98 3.50 -10.14
C ASP A 95 1.16 2.33 -11.12
N LEU A 96 2.42 2.02 -11.49
CA LEU A 96 2.71 0.85 -12.32
C LEU A 96 2.72 -0.44 -11.48
N CYS A 97 3.14 -0.37 -10.20
CA CYS A 97 3.00 -1.50 -9.27
C CYS A 97 1.52 -1.85 -8.99
N GLU A 98 0.62 -0.87 -8.94
CA GLU A 98 -0.82 -1.10 -8.85
C GLU A 98 -1.33 -1.84 -10.09
N GLN A 99 -0.84 -1.50 -11.29
CA GLN A 99 -1.20 -2.20 -12.53
C GLN A 99 -0.70 -3.65 -12.53
N LEU A 100 0.54 -3.90 -12.11
CA LEU A 100 1.15 -5.24 -12.03
C LEU A 100 0.28 -6.21 -11.20
N THR A 101 -0.27 -5.70 -10.10
CA THR A 101 -1.02 -6.49 -9.11
C THR A 101 -2.49 -6.09 -9.05
N GLY A 102 -3.04 -5.53 -10.13
CA GLY A 102 -4.36 -4.92 -10.21
C GLY A 102 -5.55 -5.88 -10.01
N PRO A 103 -6.78 -5.47 -10.35
CA PRO A 103 -7.98 -6.29 -10.12
C PRO A 103 -7.94 -7.65 -10.85
N GLU A 104 -7.31 -7.75 -12.01
CA GLU A 104 -7.15 -9.04 -12.70
C GLU A 104 -6.23 -9.99 -11.93
N PHE A 105 -5.14 -9.46 -11.35
CA PHE A 105 -4.19 -10.24 -10.55
C PHE A 105 -4.89 -10.75 -9.29
N ALA A 106 -5.59 -9.87 -8.57
CA ALA A 106 -6.40 -10.24 -7.43
C ALA A 106 -7.48 -11.27 -7.79
N ASN A 107 -8.07 -11.17 -8.99
CA ASN A 107 -9.08 -12.12 -9.46
C ASN A 107 -8.48 -13.52 -9.68
N VAL A 108 -7.34 -13.65 -10.36
CA VAL A 108 -6.72 -14.95 -10.66
C VAL A 108 -5.98 -15.54 -9.46
N PHE A 109 -5.08 -14.78 -8.85
CA PHE A 109 -4.18 -15.29 -7.82
C PHE A 109 -4.89 -15.52 -6.49
N TYR A 110 -5.81 -14.64 -6.06
CA TYR A 110 -6.47 -14.81 -4.76
C TYR A 110 -7.52 -15.92 -4.79
N LYS A 111 -8.24 -16.09 -5.92
CA LYS A 111 -9.11 -17.27 -6.10
C LYS A 111 -8.31 -18.56 -6.20
N SER A 112 -7.09 -18.50 -6.74
CA SER A 112 -6.19 -19.67 -6.76
C SER A 112 -5.75 -20.07 -5.35
N ASN A 113 -5.63 -19.14 -4.39
CA ASN A 113 -5.39 -19.50 -2.99
C ASN A 113 -6.53 -20.37 -2.41
N VAL A 114 -7.78 -20.09 -2.80
CA VAL A 114 -8.92 -20.96 -2.46
C VAL A 114 -8.79 -22.33 -3.14
N ALA A 115 -8.37 -22.37 -4.41
CA ALA A 115 -8.09 -23.63 -5.10
C ALA A 115 -6.97 -24.45 -4.44
N PHE A 116 -6.00 -23.79 -3.80
CA PHE A 116 -4.95 -24.46 -3.02
C PHE A 116 -5.43 -24.92 -1.64
N GLY A 117 -6.67 -24.61 -1.25
CA GLY A 117 -7.22 -24.97 0.06
C GLY A 117 -6.78 -24.02 1.20
N SER A 118 -6.30 -22.82 0.87
CA SER A 118 -6.00 -21.81 1.89
C SER A 118 -7.28 -21.33 2.56
N THR A 119 -7.24 -21.28 3.89
CA THR A 119 -8.37 -20.80 4.73
C THR A 119 -8.02 -19.53 5.51
N ALA A 120 -6.77 -19.08 5.43
CA ALA A 120 -6.31 -17.83 6.00
C ALA A 120 -5.26 -17.21 5.07
N MET A 121 -5.50 -15.95 4.66
CA MET A 121 -4.60 -15.21 3.78
C MET A 121 -4.61 -13.74 4.16
N SER A 122 -3.42 -13.14 4.18
CA SER A 122 -3.20 -11.71 4.41
C SER A 122 -2.46 -11.12 3.22
N PHE A 123 -2.96 -10.00 2.68
CA PHE A 123 -2.40 -9.38 1.48
C PHE A 123 -1.43 -8.27 1.86
N TYR A 124 -0.13 -8.51 1.66
CA TYR A 124 0.93 -7.55 1.95
C TYR A 124 1.25 -6.72 0.69
N MET A 125 0.93 -5.41 0.62
CA MET A 125 0.13 -4.60 1.55
C MET A 125 -1.28 -4.35 1.01
N ILE A 126 -2.25 -4.31 1.92
CA ILE A 126 -3.58 -3.77 1.63
C ILE A 126 -3.58 -2.23 1.63
N PHE A 127 -2.84 -1.63 2.57
CA PHE A 127 -2.55 -0.21 2.71
C PHE A 127 -1.12 -0.09 3.25
N GLY A 128 -0.20 0.49 2.49
CA GLY A 128 1.19 0.62 2.95
C GLY A 128 1.46 1.93 3.69
N GLY A 129 0.92 3.06 3.22
CA GLY A 129 1.07 4.37 3.86
C GLY A 129 2.31 5.12 3.42
N THR A 130 2.97 5.83 4.34
CA THR A 130 4.08 6.74 4.05
C THR A 130 5.27 6.47 4.97
N ASN A 131 6.46 6.36 4.40
CA ASN A 131 7.73 6.35 5.12
C ASN A 131 8.13 7.78 5.56
N TRP A 132 7.31 8.39 6.42
CA TRP A 132 7.59 9.71 6.99
C TRP A 132 8.79 9.66 7.95
N GLY A 133 9.40 10.81 8.25
CA GLY A 133 10.40 10.91 9.32
C GLY A 133 11.63 10.02 9.12
N ASN A 134 12.12 9.87 7.90
CA ASN A 134 13.31 9.08 7.56
C ASN A 134 13.24 7.57 7.95
N ILE A 135 12.05 7.00 8.16
CA ILE A 135 11.89 5.59 8.56
C ILE A 135 12.21 4.59 7.43
N ALA A 136 12.21 5.05 6.18
CA ALA A 136 12.55 4.22 5.02
C ALA A 136 13.97 3.62 5.14
N TYR A 137 14.14 2.38 4.68
CA TYR A 137 15.46 1.84 4.34
C TYR A 137 15.88 2.31 2.93
N PRO A 138 17.17 2.23 2.55
CA PRO A 138 17.66 2.83 1.31
C PRO A 138 17.08 2.30 0.00
N GLY A 139 16.39 1.15 0.03
CA GLY A 139 15.80 0.53 -1.16
C GLY A 139 14.45 1.10 -1.57
N VAL A 140 13.81 1.94 -0.75
CA VAL A 140 12.53 2.61 -1.07
C VAL A 140 12.63 4.11 -0.77
N TYR A 141 11.66 4.88 -1.26
CA TYR A 141 11.56 6.33 -1.04
C TYR A 141 10.43 6.68 -0.05
N THR A 142 9.98 7.94 -0.01
CA THR A 142 9.03 8.39 1.01
C THR A 142 7.66 7.72 0.90
N SER A 143 7.11 7.57 -0.31
CA SER A 143 5.86 6.81 -0.46
C SER A 143 6.07 5.34 -0.08
N TYR A 144 5.07 4.75 0.54
CA TYR A 144 4.91 3.30 0.67
C TYR A 144 3.52 2.90 0.20
N ASP A 145 3.00 3.55 -0.85
CA ASP A 145 1.69 3.23 -1.44
C ASP A 145 1.59 1.74 -1.81
N TYR A 146 2.71 1.16 -2.25
CA TYR A 146 2.89 -0.26 -2.55
C TYR A 146 2.07 -0.74 -3.76
N GLY A 147 1.30 0.15 -4.40
CA GLY A 147 0.25 -0.25 -5.34
C GLY A 147 -0.84 -1.07 -4.64
N GLY A 148 -1.11 -0.79 -3.35
CA GLY A 148 -2.05 -1.55 -2.52
C GLY A 148 -3.51 -1.46 -3.00
N ALA A 149 -4.41 -2.20 -2.32
CA ALA A 149 -5.85 -2.05 -2.57
C ALA A 149 -6.37 -0.70 -2.09
N ILE A 150 -5.72 -0.13 -1.09
CA ILE A 150 -5.97 1.19 -0.53
C ILE A 150 -4.69 2.00 -0.76
N ARG A 151 -4.81 3.10 -1.51
CA ARG A 151 -3.69 4.00 -1.81
C ARG A 151 -3.16 4.66 -0.55
N GLU A 152 -1.97 5.23 -0.64
CA GLU A 152 -1.35 6.09 0.39
C GLU A 152 -2.29 7.25 0.81
N THR A 153 -3.11 7.73 -0.13
CA THR A 153 -4.15 8.76 0.09
C THR A 153 -5.41 8.24 0.78
N ARG A 154 -5.47 6.93 1.09
CA ARG A 154 -6.63 6.17 1.61
C ARG A 154 -7.77 5.93 0.62
N LEU A 155 -7.58 6.31 -0.65
CA LEU A 155 -8.54 6.01 -1.71
C LEU A 155 -8.52 4.51 -2.07
N LEU A 156 -9.70 3.93 -2.25
CA LEU A 156 -9.92 2.56 -2.70
C LEU A 156 -9.65 2.43 -4.20
N THR A 157 -8.87 1.43 -4.59
CA THR A 157 -8.54 1.12 -5.99
C THR A 157 -9.53 0.11 -6.60
N PRO A 158 -9.52 -0.10 -7.93
CA PRO A 158 -10.27 -1.20 -8.55
C PRO A 158 -9.93 -2.58 -7.96
N LYS A 159 -8.71 -2.77 -7.44
CA LYS A 159 -8.29 -3.99 -6.75
C LYS A 159 -9.07 -4.21 -5.45
N TYR A 160 -9.32 -3.15 -4.66
CA TYR A 160 -10.18 -3.24 -3.48
C TYR A 160 -11.57 -3.76 -3.84
N ASN A 161 -12.13 -3.27 -4.95
CA ASN A 161 -13.44 -3.69 -5.42
C ASN A 161 -13.49 -5.18 -5.76
N GLU A 162 -12.45 -5.72 -6.41
CA GLU A 162 -12.32 -7.16 -6.64
C GLU A 162 -12.23 -7.95 -5.33
N ILE A 163 -11.36 -7.51 -4.41
CA ILE A 163 -11.18 -8.14 -3.10
C ILE A 163 -12.50 -8.13 -2.32
N LYS A 164 -13.29 -7.05 -2.39
CA LYS A 164 -14.60 -6.96 -1.74
C LYS A 164 -15.57 -8.01 -2.26
N LEU A 165 -15.65 -8.23 -3.58
CA LEU A 165 -16.53 -9.26 -4.15
C LEU A 165 -16.18 -10.65 -3.59
N GLN A 166 -14.88 -10.96 -3.53
CA GLN A 166 -14.40 -12.22 -2.97
C GLN A 166 -14.66 -12.31 -1.45
N GLY A 167 -14.38 -11.25 -0.70
CA GLY A 167 -14.59 -11.21 0.75
C GLY A 167 -16.05 -11.39 1.13
N LEU A 168 -16.98 -10.74 0.42
CA LEU A 168 -18.42 -10.93 0.61
C LEU A 168 -18.85 -12.38 0.30
N PHE A 169 -18.29 -12.98 -0.76
CA PHE A 169 -18.55 -14.36 -1.10
C PHE A 169 -18.07 -15.31 0.00
N TYR A 170 -16.83 -15.14 0.48
CA TYR A 170 -16.24 -15.96 1.53
C TYR A 170 -17.04 -15.87 2.84
N HIS A 171 -17.47 -14.67 3.24
CA HIS A 171 -18.31 -14.48 4.43
C HIS A 171 -19.68 -15.15 4.31
N SER A 172 -20.25 -15.21 3.11
CA SER A 172 -21.53 -15.88 2.86
C SER A 172 -21.41 -17.40 2.63
N SER A 173 -20.19 -17.94 2.59
CA SER A 173 -19.91 -19.33 2.17
C SER A 173 -19.11 -20.11 3.22
N PRO A 174 -19.60 -20.26 4.47
CA PRO A 174 -18.84 -20.91 5.54
C PRO A 174 -18.49 -22.37 5.25
N SER A 175 -19.28 -23.07 4.41
CA SER A 175 -19.00 -24.44 3.99
C SER A 175 -17.66 -24.60 3.27
N LEU A 176 -17.12 -23.53 2.68
CA LEU A 176 -15.80 -23.49 2.04
C LEU A 176 -14.67 -23.86 3.01
N LEU A 177 -14.77 -23.45 4.29
CA LEU A 177 -13.77 -23.75 5.33
C LEU A 177 -13.69 -25.24 5.65
N SER A 178 -14.75 -25.99 5.36
CA SER A 178 -14.85 -27.43 5.58
C SER A 178 -14.65 -28.25 4.30
N SER A 179 -14.33 -27.59 3.18
CA SER A 179 -14.26 -28.25 1.88
C SER A 179 -12.91 -28.93 1.66
N SER A 180 -12.92 -30.04 0.94
CA SER A 180 -11.72 -30.76 0.51
C SER A 180 -11.59 -30.72 -1.00
N ILE A 181 -10.35 -30.64 -1.50
CA ILE A 181 -10.05 -30.76 -2.92
C ILE A 181 -10.27 -32.22 -3.33
N ILE A 182 -11.26 -32.47 -4.19
CA ILE A 182 -11.59 -33.83 -4.65
C ILE A 182 -11.08 -34.13 -6.06
N GLY A 183 -10.63 -33.10 -6.79
CA GLY A 183 -10.09 -33.25 -8.12
C GLY A 183 -9.67 -31.92 -8.72
N ASN A 184 -8.59 -31.94 -9.51
CA ASN A 184 -8.16 -30.81 -10.31
C ASN A 184 -7.56 -31.30 -11.64
N GLY A 185 -7.54 -30.43 -12.65
CA GLY A 185 -7.00 -30.75 -13.96
C GLY A 185 -7.47 -29.81 -15.06
N ALA A 186 -6.85 -29.95 -16.24
CA ALA A 186 -7.20 -29.20 -17.43
C ALA A 186 -8.06 -30.05 -18.39
N GLY A 187 -9.06 -29.43 -19.02
CA GLY A 187 -9.92 -30.12 -19.97
C GLY A 187 -10.71 -31.27 -19.35
N LEU A 188 -10.89 -32.35 -20.12
CA LEU A 188 -11.64 -33.52 -19.67
C LEU A 188 -10.96 -34.20 -18.46
N PRO A 189 -11.72 -34.67 -17.46
CA PRO A 189 -13.18 -34.77 -17.44
C PRO A 189 -13.92 -33.53 -16.91
N PHE A 190 -13.22 -32.44 -16.56
CA PHE A 190 -13.82 -31.26 -15.93
C PHE A 190 -14.53 -30.36 -16.94
N THR A 191 -13.84 -29.99 -18.01
CA THR A 191 -14.35 -29.11 -19.06
C THR A 191 -14.18 -29.75 -20.44
N ASP A 192 -14.85 -29.20 -21.44
CA ASP A 192 -14.66 -29.55 -22.86
C ASP A 192 -13.52 -28.76 -23.53
N ASN A 193 -12.76 -27.97 -22.77
CA ASN A 193 -11.71 -27.09 -23.26
C ASN A 193 -10.43 -27.25 -22.42
N ASP A 194 -9.33 -27.63 -23.05
CA ASP A 194 -8.03 -27.93 -22.42
C ASP A 194 -7.25 -26.68 -22.00
N GLU A 195 -7.67 -25.49 -22.43
CA GLU A 195 -7.15 -24.22 -21.91
C GLU A 195 -7.71 -23.86 -20.53
N ILE A 196 -8.70 -24.60 -20.02
CA ILE A 196 -9.34 -24.33 -18.72
C ILE A 196 -8.86 -25.33 -17.68
N PHE A 197 -8.25 -24.80 -16.61
CA PHE A 197 -7.89 -25.55 -15.41
C PHE A 197 -8.99 -25.42 -14.37
N THR A 198 -9.48 -26.54 -13.85
CA THR A 198 -10.53 -26.61 -12.84
C THR A 198 -9.98 -27.21 -11.55
N THR A 199 -10.32 -26.62 -10.40
CA THR A 199 -10.18 -27.27 -9.09
C THR A 199 -11.56 -27.41 -8.45
N THR A 200 -11.92 -28.63 -8.09
CA THR A 200 -13.21 -28.94 -7.46
C THR A 200 -13.01 -29.14 -5.97
N LEU A 201 -13.71 -28.33 -5.16
CA LEU A 201 -13.79 -28.48 -3.72
C LEU A 201 -15.21 -28.90 -3.33
N VAL A 202 -15.35 -29.85 -2.40
CA VAL A 202 -16.66 -30.30 -1.91
C VAL A 202 -16.71 -30.13 -0.40
N SER A 203 -17.78 -29.51 0.10
CA SER A 203 -18.00 -29.38 1.54
C SER A 203 -18.17 -30.74 2.20
N ASN A 204 -17.55 -30.92 3.36
CA ASN A 204 -17.77 -32.09 4.20
C ASN A 204 -18.98 -31.94 5.13
N THR A 205 -19.64 -30.78 5.14
CA THR A 205 -20.76 -30.47 6.05
C THR A 205 -22.11 -30.37 5.36
N ASN A 206 -22.14 -30.16 4.04
CA ASN A 206 -23.35 -30.12 3.22
C ASN A 206 -23.04 -30.58 1.79
N GLU A 207 -24.03 -30.52 0.90
CA GLU A 207 -23.89 -30.97 -0.50
C GLU A 207 -23.20 -29.94 -1.42
N THR A 208 -22.82 -28.77 -0.89
CA THR A 208 -22.26 -27.67 -1.69
C THR A 208 -20.89 -28.04 -2.28
N SER A 209 -20.74 -27.82 -3.58
CA SER A 209 -19.48 -27.92 -4.30
C SER A 209 -19.06 -26.58 -4.88
N TYR A 210 -17.75 -26.35 -4.95
CA TYR A 210 -17.10 -25.17 -5.52
C TYR A 210 -16.20 -25.58 -6.66
N TYR A 211 -16.23 -24.82 -7.76
CA TYR A 211 -15.41 -25.03 -8.94
C TYR A 211 -14.60 -23.76 -9.19
N VAL A 212 -13.31 -23.80 -8.84
CA VAL A 212 -12.40 -22.70 -9.13
C VAL A 212 -11.81 -22.91 -10.51
N LEU A 213 -12.13 -21.99 -11.42
CA LEU A 213 -11.80 -22.06 -12.85
C LEU A 213 -10.80 -20.96 -13.19
N ARG A 214 -9.83 -21.27 -14.02
CA ARG A 214 -8.89 -20.30 -14.60
C ARG A 214 -8.35 -20.84 -15.92
N GLN A 215 -7.70 -19.98 -16.70
CA GLN A 215 -6.87 -20.45 -17.80
C GLN A 215 -5.66 -21.23 -17.27
N THR A 216 -5.18 -22.19 -18.07
CA THR A 216 -4.03 -23.04 -17.72
C THR A 216 -2.72 -22.26 -17.63
N SER A 217 -2.62 -21.14 -18.35
CA SER A 217 -1.47 -20.23 -18.36
C SER A 217 -1.91 -18.77 -18.28
N ASN A 218 -1.16 -17.96 -17.53
CA ASN A 218 -1.34 -16.51 -17.43
C ASN A 218 -0.99 -15.74 -18.72
N ASN A 219 -0.40 -16.42 -19.71
CA ASN A 219 -0.13 -15.89 -21.05
C ASN A 219 -1.34 -15.97 -21.98
N ILE A 220 -2.33 -16.79 -21.64
CA ILE A 220 -3.59 -16.83 -22.39
C ILE A 220 -4.38 -15.58 -21.99
N THR A 221 -4.53 -14.66 -22.93
CA THR A 221 -5.23 -13.37 -22.71
C THR A 221 -6.46 -13.23 -23.61
N SER A 222 -6.68 -14.19 -24.50
CA SER A 222 -7.91 -14.28 -25.29
C SER A 222 -9.07 -14.78 -24.43
N PRO A 223 -10.32 -14.37 -24.73
CA PRO A 223 -11.50 -14.99 -24.15
C PRO A 223 -11.60 -16.46 -24.56
N THR A 224 -11.87 -17.35 -23.59
CA THR A 224 -12.03 -18.79 -23.80
C THR A 224 -13.42 -19.22 -23.35
N SER A 225 -14.19 -19.82 -24.26
CA SER A 225 -15.52 -20.39 -23.96
C SER A 225 -15.47 -21.90 -23.78
N PHE A 226 -16.32 -22.41 -22.90
CA PHE A 226 -16.36 -23.82 -22.51
C PHE A 226 -17.67 -24.18 -21.80
N HIS A 227 -17.87 -25.47 -21.60
CA HIS A 227 -18.84 -26.04 -20.69
C HIS A 227 -18.14 -26.74 -19.54
N LEU A 228 -18.78 -26.73 -18.37
CA LEU A 228 -18.27 -27.35 -17.16
C LEU A 228 -19.11 -28.59 -16.81
N ASN A 229 -18.45 -29.68 -16.47
CA ASN A 229 -19.08 -30.83 -15.83
C ASN A 229 -19.08 -30.62 -14.31
N ILE A 230 -20.27 -30.50 -13.73
CA ILE A 230 -20.47 -30.35 -12.29
C ILE A 230 -21.16 -31.57 -11.70
N ASN A 231 -20.89 -31.84 -10.43
CA ASN A 231 -21.61 -32.83 -9.65
C ASN A 231 -22.81 -32.17 -8.98
N THR A 232 -23.94 -32.86 -9.02
CA THR A 232 -25.19 -32.48 -8.36
C THR A 232 -25.79 -33.70 -7.69
N THR A 233 -26.82 -33.49 -6.88
CA THR A 233 -27.64 -34.56 -6.28
C THR A 233 -28.34 -35.46 -7.33
N MET A 234 -28.41 -35.02 -8.59
CA MET A 234 -28.95 -35.80 -9.71
C MET A 234 -27.88 -36.52 -10.55
N GLY A 235 -26.62 -36.48 -10.11
CA GLY A 235 -25.45 -36.96 -10.85
C GLY A 235 -24.68 -35.84 -11.55
N THR A 236 -23.67 -36.22 -12.33
CA THR A 236 -22.84 -35.29 -13.08
C THR A 236 -23.63 -34.73 -14.27
N ILE A 237 -23.67 -33.40 -14.40
CA ILE A 237 -24.32 -32.69 -15.50
C ILE A 237 -23.35 -31.71 -16.14
N ARG A 238 -23.52 -31.46 -17.45
CA ARG A 238 -22.80 -30.42 -18.18
C ARG A 238 -23.59 -29.11 -18.11
N VAL A 239 -22.94 -28.02 -17.72
CA VAL A 239 -23.53 -26.68 -17.63
C VAL A 239 -22.82 -25.69 -18.57
N PRO A 240 -23.54 -24.73 -19.17
CA PRO A 240 -24.99 -24.48 -19.03
C PRO A 240 -25.86 -25.58 -19.68
N GLN A 241 -27.02 -25.89 -19.11
CA GLN A 241 -27.96 -26.91 -19.61
C GLN A 241 -28.95 -26.37 -20.65
N TYR A 242 -29.22 -25.06 -20.63
CA TYR A 242 -30.32 -24.46 -21.37
C TYR A 242 -29.88 -23.49 -22.46
N GLY A 243 -28.61 -23.55 -22.86
CA GLY A 243 -27.99 -22.80 -23.96
C GLY A 243 -26.83 -21.93 -23.49
N GLY A 244 -26.07 -21.39 -24.44
CA GLY A 244 -24.89 -20.57 -24.17
C GLY A 244 -23.68 -21.36 -23.69
N GLU A 245 -22.61 -20.65 -23.34
CA GLU A 245 -21.35 -21.19 -22.85
C GLU A 245 -20.87 -20.37 -21.66
N ILE A 246 -20.00 -20.94 -20.82
CA ILE A 246 -19.24 -20.17 -19.84
C ILE A 246 -18.06 -19.55 -20.59
N THR A 247 -17.76 -18.29 -20.30
CA THR A 247 -16.55 -17.63 -20.84
C THR A 247 -15.67 -17.18 -19.67
N LEU A 248 -14.36 -17.45 -19.77
CA LEU A 248 -13.34 -16.70 -19.04
C LEU A 248 -12.71 -15.69 -20.01
N GLN A 249 -12.66 -14.41 -19.63
CA GLN A 249 -11.76 -13.47 -20.29
C GLN A 249 -10.30 -13.84 -19.96
N GLY A 250 -9.38 -13.27 -20.74
CA GLY A 250 -7.97 -13.27 -20.39
C GLY A 250 -7.76 -12.80 -18.96
N ARG A 251 -7.04 -13.58 -18.16
CA ARG A 251 -6.76 -13.26 -16.74
C ARG A 251 -8.04 -13.11 -15.89
N GLU A 252 -9.02 -13.95 -16.19
CA GLU A 252 -10.19 -14.14 -15.35
C GLU A 252 -10.15 -15.53 -14.68
N SER A 253 -10.53 -15.56 -13.41
CA SER A 253 -10.89 -16.75 -12.66
C SER A 253 -12.30 -16.61 -12.09
N LYS A 254 -13.03 -17.72 -12.01
CA LYS A 254 -14.38 -17.80 -11.44
C LYS A 254 -14.44 -18.86 -10.35
N ILE A 255 -15.18 -18.60 -9.28
CA ILE A 255 -15.64 -19.63 -8.34
C ILE A 255 -17.12 -19.88 -8.61
N LEU A 256 -17.41 -21.00 -9.27
CA LEU A 256 -18.78 -21.45 -9.54
C LEU A 256 -19.23 -22.44 -8.48
N VAL A 257 -20.55 -22.60 -8.32
CA VAL A 257 -21.12 -23.41 -7.25
C VAL A 257 -22.20 -24.36 -7.75
N SER A 258 -22.32 -25.51 -7.07
CA SER A 258 -23.49 -26.41 -7.16
C SER A 258 -23.99 -26.79 -5.78
N GLU A 259 -25.30 -27.07 -5.69
CA GLU A 259 -26.01 -27.39 -4.44
C GLU A 259 -25.71 -26.38 -3.31
N TYR A 260 -25.62 -25.10 -3.68
CA TYR A 260 -25.24 -24.01 -2.78
C TYR A 260 -26.45 -23.56 -1.97
N GLN A 261 -26.34 -23.65 -0.65
CA GLN A 261 -27.40 -23.27 0.28
C GLN A 261 -27.35 -21.75 0.55
N PHE A 262 -28.52 -21.10 0.52
CA PHE A 262 -28.68 -19.69 0.87
C PHE A 262 -30.04 -19.47 1.54
N GLY A 263 -30.02 -19.07 2.82
CA GLY A 263 -31.24 -19.07 3.64
C GLY A 263 -31.94 -20.44 3.64
N GLY A 264 -33.24 -20.46 3.36
CA GLY A 264 -34.02 -21.69 3.18
C GLY A 264 -34.01 -22.26 1.76
N SER A 265 -33.26 -21.65 0.83
CA SER A 265 -33.25 -21.95 -0.60
C SER A 265 -31.96 -22.65 -1.03
N THR A 266 -32.02 -23.36 -2.17
CA THR A 266 -30.85 -24.04 -2.74
C THR A 266 -30.66 -23.65 -4.20
N LEU A 267 -29.47 -23.18 -4.52
CA LEU A 267 -29.00 -22.95 -5.88
C LEU A 267 -28.39 -24.26 -6.39
N ARG A 268 -29.15 -25.00 -7.22
CA ARG A 268 -28.69 -26.27 -7.80
C ARG A 268 -27.36 -26.08 -8.51
N TYR A 269 -27.23 -25.00 -9.29
CA TYR A 269 -25.95 -24.49 -9.77
C TYR A 269 -26.06 -23.04 -10.25
N SER A 270 -24.92 -22.37 -10.36
CA SER A 270 -24.80 -21.15 -11.14
C SER A 270 -23.48 -21.08 -11.90
N THR A 271 -23.54 -20.59 -13.14
CA THR A 271 -22.38 -20.15 -13.91
C THR A 271 -22.08 -18.66 -13.74
N ALA A 272 -22.89 -17.94 -12.98
CA ALA A 272 -22.55 -16.66 -12.39
C ALA A 272 -21.88 -16.87 -11.03
N GLU A 273 -21.02 -15.92 -10.63
CA GLU A 273 -20.42 -15.96 -9.30
C GLU A 273 -21.40 -15.43 -8.26
N VAL A 274 -21.41 -16.04 -7.08
CA VAL A 274 -22.15 -15.54 -5.92
C VAL A 274 -21.35 -14.38 -5.31
N MET A 275 -21.94 -13.20 -5.20
CA MET A 275 -21.36 -12.09 -4.44
C MET A 275 -21.65 -12.23 -2.95
N THR A 276 -22.93 -12.46 -2.60
CA THR A 276 -23.40 -12.61 -1.22
C THR A 276 -24.85 -13.13 -1.23
N HIS A 277 -25.36 -13.52 -0.07
CA HIS A 277 -26.78 -13.80 0.16
C HIS A 277 -27.19 -13.35 1.56
N LEU A 278 -28.50 -13.14 1.77
CA LEU A 278 -29.09 -12.72 3.03
C LEU A 278 -30.59 -13.05 3.06
N THR A 279 -31.14 -13.24 4.27
CA THR A 279 -32.57 -13.51 4.47
C THR A 279 -33.24 -12.33 5.16
N LEU A 280 -34.29 -11.77 4.53
CA LEU A 280 -35.03 -10.61 5.04
C LEU A 280 -36.54 -10.87 4.98
N ASP A 281 -37.21 -10.85 6.14
CA ASP A 281 -38.66 -11.08 6.26
C ASP A 281 -39.15 -12.35 5.53
N ASP A 282 -38.48 -13.47 5.80
CA ASP A 282 -38.72 -14.79 5.18
C ASP A 282 -38.47 -14.84 3.66
N ILE A 283 -37.75 -13.87 3.09
CA ILE A 283 -37.31 -13.88 1.69
C ILE A 283 -35.80 -14.11 1.65
N ASP A 284 -35.39 -15.16 0.96
CA ASP A 284 -33.98 -15.47 0.69
C ASP A 284 -33.51 -14.67 -0.53
N TYR A 285 -32.58 -13.74 -0.32
CA TYR A 285 -31.94 -12.95 -1.38
C TYR A 285 -30.58 -13.52 -1.71
N ILE A 286 -30.28 -13.68 -3.00
CA ILE A 286 -28.93 -14.03 -3.48
C ILE A 286 -28.51 -13.05 -4.58
N VAL A 287 -27.27 -12.57 -4.51
CA VAL A 287 -26.69 -11.65 -5.49
C VAL A 287 -25.70 -12.41 -6.36
N LEU A 288 -25.97 -12.45 -7.66
CA LEU A 288 -25.14 -13.10 -8.66
C LEU A 288 -24.51 -12.07 -9.60
N TYR A 289 -23.28 -12.30 -10.04
CA TYR A 289 -22.63 -11.45 -11.03
C TYR A 289 -21.81 -12.22 -12.07
N VAL A 290 -21.69 -11.61 -13.25
CA VAL A 290 -20.73 -12.02 -14.30
C VAL A 290 -20.09 -10.79 -14.92
N LEU A 291 -18.93 -10.97 -15.56
CA LEU A 291 -18.30 -9.87 -16.28
C LEU A 291 -19.21 -9.36 -17.41
N PRO A 292 -19.24 -8.05 -17.72
CA PRO A 292 -20.07 -7.51 -18.78
C PRO A 292 -19.95 -8.27 -20.11
N GLY A 293 -21.10 -8.52 -20.74
CA GLY A 293 -21.18 -9.20 -22.03
C GLY A 293 -21.16 -10.73 -21.95
N GLN A 294 -20.86 -11.34 -20.79
CA GLN A 294 -20.89 -12.79 -20.65
C GLN A 294 -22.30 -13.34 -20.45
N TYR A 295 -22.55 -14.53 -20.98
CA TYR A 295 -23.76 -15.30 -20.71
C TYR A 295 -23.65 -16.00 -19.36
N PHE A 296 -24.75 -16.06 -18.62
CA PHE A 296 -24.85 -16.85 -17.40
C PHE A 296 -26.12 -17.71 -17.39
N GLU A 297 -26.08 -18.74 -16.57
CA GLU A 297 -27.21 -19.59 -16.23
C GLU A 297 -27.17 -19.93 -14.74
N ALA A 298 -28.30 -19.76 -14.05
CA ALA A 298 -28.49 -20.10 -12.65
C ALA A 298 -29.78 -20.91 -12.51
N VAL A 299 -29.74 -22.00 -11.77
CA VAL A 299 -30.89 -22.86 -11.53
C VAL A 299 -31.16 -22.97 -10.04
N VAL A 300 -32.28 -22.43 -9.62
CA VAL A 300 -32.71 -22.47 -8.20
C VAL A 300 -33.77 -23.55 -8.03
N LEU A 301 -33.64 -24.35 -6.97
CA LEU A 301 -34.68 -25.31 -6.59
C LEU A 301 -35.93 -24.54 -6.13
N GLY A 302 -37.09 -24.88 -6.66
CA GLY A 302 -38.31 -24.15 -6.33
C GLY A 302 -39.58 -24.87 -6.82
N SER A 303 -40.63 -24.86 -6.01
CA SER A 303 -41.88 -25.54 -6.36
C SER A 303 -42.49 -25.00 -7.67
N ALA A 304 -43.07 -25.88 -8.49
CA ALA A 304 -43.70 -25.53 -9.78
C ALA A 304 -44.94 -24.61 -9.67
N ILE A 305 -45.23 -24.05 -8.50
CA ILE A 305 -46.49 -23.38 -8.15
C ILE A 305 -46.35 -21.84 -8.16
N SER A 306 -45.13 -21.29 -8.22
CA SER A 306 -44.90 -19.84 -8.13
C SER A 306 -44.59 -19.21 -9.48
N ALA A 307 -45.35 -18.19 -9.90
CA ALA A 307 -45.02 -17.38 -11.07
C ALA A 307 -43.66 -16.67 -10.87
N SER A 308 -42.74 -16.81 -11.83
CA SER A 308 -41.48 -16.05 -11.84
C SER A 308 -41.70 -14.69 -12.48
N LYS A 309 -41.41 -13.60 -11.76
CA LYS A 309 -41.45 -12.24 -12.31
C LYS A 309 -40.03 -11.72 -12.48
N VAL A 310 -39.71 -11.31 -13.71
CA VAL A 310 -38.46 -10.60 -14.03
C VAL A 310 -38.75 -9.10 -14.11
N THR A 311 -37.92 -8.30 -13.44
CA THR A 311 -37.91 -6.83 -13.53
C THR A 311 -36.48 -6.35 -13.77
N GLY A 312 -36.30 -5.30 -14.56
CA GLY A 312 -34.97 -4.82 -14.96
C GLY A 312 -34.67 -5.15 -16.42
N ALA A 313 -33.48 -5.69 -16.70
CA ALA A 313 -33.01 -5.88 -18.07
C ALA A 313 -33.79 -6.97 -18.82
N LEU A 314 -34.24 -6.65 -20.04
CA LEU A 314 -34.91 -7.62 -20.93
C LEU A 314 -33.99 -8.74 -21.43
N SER A 315 -32.67 -8.57 -21.27
CA SER A 315 -31.65 -9.56 -21.61
C SER A 315 -31.51 -10.68 -20.58
N VAL A 316 -32.26 -10.62 -19.46
CA VAL A 316 -32.36 -11.69 -18.46
C VAL A 316 -33.75 -12.29 -18.52
N SER A 317 -33.83 -13.61 -18.52
CA SER A 317 -35.08 -14.36 -18.55
C SER A 317 -35.16 -15.35 -17.40
N ALA A 318 -36.38 -15.68 -16.98
CA ALA A 318 -36.64 -16.72 -15.99
C ALA A 318 -37.79 -17.62 -16.45
N ARG A 319 -37.65 -18.93 -16.28
CA ARG A 319 -38.68 -19.91 -16.60
C ARG A 319 -38.66 -21.09 -15.65
N ILE A 320 -39.82 -21.70 -15.45
CA ILE A 320 -39.97 -22.87 -14.58
C ILE A 320 -39.74 -24.13 -15.40
N VAL A 321 -38.85 -25.01 -14.94
CA VAL A 321 -38.59 -26.33 -15.54
C VAL A 321 -38.50 -27.36 -14.43
N LYS A 322 -39.38 -28.37 -14.42
CA LYS A 322 -39.32 -29.54 -13.51
C LYS A 322 -38.96 -29.18 -12.05
N ASN A 323 -39.79 -28.37 -11.38
CA ASN A 323 -39.57 -27.91 -9.99
C ASN A 323 -38.24 -27.14 -9.78
N THR A 324 -37.80 -26.41 -10.81
CA THR A 324 -36.71 -25.45 -10.70
C THR A 324 -37.08 -24.17 -11.44
N VAL A 325 -36.43 -23.08 -11.06
CA VAL A 325 -36.45 -21.82 -11.80
C VAL A 325 -35.11 -21.66 -12.48
N VAL A 326 -35.13 -21.70 -13.80
CA VAL A 326 -33.96 -21.47 -14.67
C VAL A 326 -33.91 -19.98 -15.00
N ILE A 327 -32.81 -19.33 -14.63
CA ILE A 327 -32.54 -17.92 -14.88
C ILE A 327 -31.32 -17.84 -15.79
N SER A 328 -31.42 -17.15 -16.92
CA SER A 328 -30.29 -17.02 -17.84
C SER A 328 -30.34 -15.76 -18.68
N GLY A 329 -29.18 -15.40 -19.24
CA GLY A 329 -29.04 -14.27 -20.15
C GLY A 329 -27.72 -13.53 -19.96
N THR A 330 -27.72 -12.23 -20.27
CA THR A 330 -26.56 -11.34 -20.09
C THR A 330 -27.00 -10.14 -19.24
N PRO A 331 -26.36 -9.88 -18.08
CA PRO A 331 -26.76 -8.76 -17.23
C PRO A 331 -26.54 -7.41 -17.93
N SER A 332 -27.38 -6.43 -17.59
CA SER A 332 -27.20 -5.06 -18.08
C SER A 332 -26.12 -4.34 -17.29
N THR A 333 -25.30 -3.54 -17.97
CA THR A 333 -24.32 -2.63 -17.37
C THR A 333 -24.93 -1.33 -16.80
N LYS A 334 -26.25 -1.17 -16.88
CA LYS A 334 -26.94 0.07 -16.50
C LYS A 334 -27.86 -0.11 -15.29
N SER A 335 -28.37 -1.31 -15.06
CA SER A 335 -29.34 -1.56 -14.00
C SER A 335 -29.35 -3.02 -13.57
N PRO A 336 -29.53 -3.32 -12.27
CA PRO A 336 -29.78 -4.67 -11.79
C PRO A 336 -30.96 -5.34 -12.48
N SER A 337 -30.90 -6.66 -12.61
CA SER A 337 -32.09 -7.48 -12.88
C SER A 337 -32.52 -8.21 -11.63
N LEU A 338 -33.82 -8.34 -11.43
CA LEU A 338 -34.40 -9.00 -10.27
C LEU A 338 -35.38 -10.06 -10.73
N VAL A 339 -35.19 -11.29 -10.26
CA VAL A 339 -36.11 -12.40 -10.46
C VAL A 339 -36.70 -12.78 -9.11
N ARG A 340 -38.03 -12.79 -9.01
CA ARG A 340 -38.75 -13.23 -7.81
C ARG A 340 -39.66 -14.41 -8.09
N PHE A 341 -39.69 -15.36 -7.16
CA PHE A 341 -40.59 -16.50 -7.15
C PHE A 341 -40.67 -17.04 -5.71
N GLY A 342 -41.89 -17.35 -5.23
CA GLY A 342 -42.08 -17.79 -3.85
C GLY A 342 -41.42 -16.84 -2.83
N ASN A 343 -40.61 -17.42 -1.94
CA ASN A 343 -39.82 -16.72 -0.93
C ASN A 343 -38.37 -16.46 -1.38
N THR A 344 -38.10 -16.43 -2.68
CA THR A 344 -36.74 -16.26 -3.21
C THR A 344 -36.66 -15.03 -4.11
N ALA A 345 -35.55 -14.29 -3.98
CA ALA A 345 -35.21 -13.15 -4.82
C ALA A 345 -33.76 -13.26 -5.32
N VAL A 346 -33.59 -13.38 -6.63
CA VAL A 346 -32.27 -13.42 -7.28
C VAL A 346 -31.98 -12.07 -7.90
N ILE A 347 -30.91 -11.40 -7.44
CA ILE A 347 -30.41 -10.15 -7.98
C ILE A 347 -29.24 -10.47 -8.91
N ILE A 348 -29.32 -10.02 -10.16
CA ILE A 348 -28.31 -10.29 -11.18
C ILE A 348 -27.68 -8.98 -11.62
N LEU A 349 -26.36 -8.91 -11.49
CA LEU A 349 -25.53 -7.75 -11.79
C LEU A 349 -24.47 -8.10 -12.83
N ASP A 350 -24.01 -7.12 -13.61
CA ASP A 350 -22.67 -7.24 -14.17
C ASP A 350 -21.62 -6.96 -13.08
N LYS A 351 -20.38 -7.42 -13.28
CA LYS A 351 -19.30 -7.30 -12.29
C LYS A 351 -19.06 -5.86 -11.86
N PHE A 352 -19.09 -4.87 -12.76
CA PHE A 352 -18.83 -3.47 -12.38
C PHE A 352 -20.00 -2.85 -11.62
N THR A 353 -21.25 -3.27 -11.87
CA THR A 353 -22.35 -2.89 -11.00
C THR A 353 -22.24 -3.56 -9.63
N ALA A 354 -21.83 -4.83 -9.56
CA ALA A 354 -21.65 -5.56 -8.30
C ALA A 354 -20.63 -4.88 -7.36
N THR A 355 -19.57 -4.26 -7.89
CA THR A 355 -18.60 -3.52 -7.08
C THR A 355 -19.19 -2.28 -6.40
N SER A 356 -20.37 -1.79 -6.81
CA SER A 356 -21.07 -0.69 -6.14
C SER A 356 -21.94 -1.13 -4.95
N PHE A 357 -22.11 -2.43 -4.75
CA PHE A 357 -22.92 -2.99 -3.67
C PHE A 357 -22.08 -3.32 -2.42
N TRP A 358 -22.74 -3.24 -1.27
CA TRP A 358 -22.21 -3.46 0.07
C TRP A 358 -23.22 -4.27 0.89
N ASN A 359 -22.74 -5.16 1.76
CA ASN A 359 -23.58 -5.93 2.67
C ASN A 359 -23.14 -5.69 4.13
N PRO A 360 -23.36 -4.48 4.69
CA PRO A 360 -23.03 -4.21 6.08
C PRO A 360 -23.94 -5.00 7.01
N ARG A 361 -23.34 -5.54 8.08
CA ARG A 361 -24.06 -6.18 9.17
C ARG A 361 -24.69 -5.13 10.08
N LEU A 362 -25.82 -5.47 10.67
CA LEU A 362 -26.58 -4.63 11.60
C LEU A 362 -26.13 -4.80 13.07
N SER A 363 -25.37 -5.86 13.36
CA SER A 363 -24.79 -6.14 14.68
C SER A 363 -23.32 -5.75 14.71
N ALA A 364 -22.90 -5.14 15.83
CA ALA A 364 -21.49 -4.84 16.10
C ALA A 364 -20.71 -6.09 16.59
N THR A 365 -21.40 -7.16 17.01
CA THR A 365 -20.75 -8.40 17.42
C THR A 365 -20.40 -9.23 16.19
N TYR A 366 -19.13 -9.65 16.08
CA TYR A 366 -18.69 -10.52 15.00
C TYR A 366 -19.33 -11.90 15.13
N ASP A 367 -20.17 -12.24 14.15
CA ASP A 367 -20.86 -13.52 14.04
C ASP A 367 -20.44 -14.22 12.75
N LEU A 368 -19.87 -15.42 12.84
CA LEU A 368 -19.45 -16.18 11.65
C LEU A 368 -20.64 -16.70 10.84
N SER A 369 -21.86 -16.62 11.35
CA SER A 369 -23.07 -17.05 10.66
C SER A 369 -23.28 -16.26 9.35
N PRO A 370 -23.55 -16.95 8.23
CA PRO A 370 -23.92 -16.29 6.98
C PRO A 370 -25.27 -15.56 7.10
N ASP A 371 -26.13 -15.96 8.05
CA ASP A 371 -27.45 -15.37 8.31
C ASP A 371 -27.41 -14.23 9.34
N SER A 372 -26.22 -13.73 9.67
CA SER A 372 -26.09 -12.58 10.57
C SER A 372 -26.90 -11.40 10.02
N PRO A 373 -27.76 -10.73 10.83
CA PRO A 373 -28.62 -9.66 10.35
C PRO A 373 -27.81 -8.60 9.60
N SER A 374 -28.19 -8.37 8.34
CA SER A 374 -27.49 -7.45 7.44
C SER A 374 -28.48 -6.76 6.51
N VAL A 375 -28.00 -5.77 5.76
CA VAL A 375 -28.77 -5.10 4.70
C VAL A 375 -27.94 -5.07 3.43
N LEU A 376 -28.57 -4.88 2.28
CA LEU A 376 -27.88 -4.71 1.01
C LEU A 376 -27.99 -3.25 0.56
N ILE A 377 -26.85 -2.59 0.38
CA ILE A 377 -26.75 -1.17 0.03
C ILE A 377 -25.96 -1.03 -1.28
N GLY A 378 -26.57 -0.45 -2.31
CA GLY A 378 -25.93 -0.20 -3.61
C GLY A 378 -25.77 1.29 -3.88
N GLY A 379 -24.68 1.68 -4.55
CA GLY A 379 -24.49 3.03 -5.09
C GLY A 379 -23.42 3.93 -4.44
N PRO A 380 -23.26 4.01 -3.11
CA PRO A 380 -22.26 4.89 -2.50
C PRO A 380 -20.84 4.35 -2.67
N TYR A 381 -19.86 5.26 -2.56
CA TYR A 381 -18.44 4.94 -2.70
C TYR A 381 -17.97 3.97 -1.61
N LEU A 382 -18.44 4.17 -0.37
CA LEU A 382 -18.16 3.31 0.76
C LEU A 382 -19.36 3.26 1.72
N VAL A 383 -19.65 2.10 2.28
CA VAL A 383 -20.54 1.96 3.43
C VAL A 383 -19.71 1.46 4.61
N ARG A 384 -19.52 2.31 5.60
CA ARG A 384 -18.72 2.01 6.80
C ARG A 384 -19.54 1.25 7.85
N ASN A 385 -20.80 1.63 8.03
CA ASN A 385 -21.65 1.05 9.06
C ASN A 385 -23.13 1.13 8.70
N ALA A 386 -23.91 0.18 9.23
CA ALA A 386 -25.37 0.19 9.18
C ALA A 386 -25.93 -0.25 10.54
N THR A 387 -26.88 0.51 11.10
CA THR A 387 -27.55 0.15 12.36
C THR A 387 -29.05 0.42 12.27
N VAL A 388 -29.84 -0.40 12.95
CA VAL A 388 -31.29 -0.17 13.07
C VAL A 388 -31.61 0.35 14.47
N SER A 389 -32.29 1.51 14.54
CA SER A 389 -32.80 2.10 15.78
C SER A 389 -34.30 2.32 15.64
N GLY A 390 -35.11 1.50 16.33
CA GLY A 390 -36.56 1.47 16.12
C GLY A 390 -36.89 1.04 14.68
N SER A 391 -37.49 1.94 13.91
CA SER A 391 -37.80 1.74 12.48
C SER A 391 -36.87 2.51 11.52
N THR A 392 -35.77 3.09 12.03
CA THR A 392 -34.82 3.85 11.21
C THR A 392 -33.56 3.04 10.96
N LEU A 393 -33.15 2.93 9.69
CA LEU A 393 -31.84 2.44 9.29
C LEU A 393 -30.87 3.61 9.21
N ASN A 394 -29.87 3.65 10.10
CA ASN A 394 -28.81 4.65 10.06
C ASN A 394 -27.62 4.10 9.30
N LEU A 395 -27.26 4.75 8.19
CA LEU A 395 -26.10 4.43 7.38
C LEU A 395 -25.00 5.46 7.64
N VAL A 396 -23.76 4.98 7.74
CA VAL A 396 -22.57 5.82 7.76
C VAL A 396 -21.66 5.39 6.63
N GLY A 397 -21.18 6.34 5.84
CA GLY A 397 -20.36 6.04 4.68
C GLY A 397 -19.93 7.28 3.92
N ASP A 398 -19.42 7.06 2.71
CA ASP A 398 -18.76 8.07 1.91
C ASP A 398 -19.33 8.06 0.50
N THR A 399 -19.40 9.25 -0.07
CA THR A 399 -19.81 9.52 -1.45
C THR A 399 -18.71 10.36 -2.08
N ASN A 400 -18.30 10.02 -3.31
CA ASN A 400 -17.37 10.83 -4.10
C ASN A 400 -18.09 11.68 -5.17
N ALA A 401 -19.37 11.45 -5.36
CA ALA A 401 -20.28 12.20 -6.21
C ALA A 401 -21.72 11.98 -5.72
N THR A 402 -22.66 12.81 -6.19
CA THR A 402 -24.09 12.56 -5.95
C THR A 402 -24.46 11.20 -6.51
N THR A 403 -25.10 10.35 -5.70
CA THR A 403 -25.40 8.97 -6.07
C THR A 403 -26.77 8.51 -5.57
N THR A 404 -27.27 7.45 -6.19
CA THR A 404 -28.52 6.80 -5.79
C THR A 404 -28.21 5.70 -4.80
N LEU A 405 -28.74 5.79 -3.58
CA LEU A 405 -28.76 4.69 -2.63
C LEU A 405 -29.85 3.70 -3.02
N THR A 406 -29.48 2.46 -3.31
CA THR A 406 -30.40 1.31 -3.39
C THR A 406 -30.34 0.55 -2.07
N ILE A 407 -31.48 0.34 -1.42
CA ILE A 407 -31.53 -0.21 -0.06
C ILE A 407 -32.49 -1.39 -0.03
N VAL A 408 -31.97 -2.58 0.28
CA VAL A 408 -32.76 -3.78 0.61
C VAL A 408 -32.59 -4.05 2.10
N ALA A 409 -33.67 -3.86 2.85
CA ALA A 409 -33.69 -3.94 4.30
C ALA A 409 -35.01 -4.56 4.80
N PRO A 410 -35.07 -5.02 6.08
CA PRO A 410 -36.29 -5.58 6.64
C PRO A 410 -37.47 -4.60 6.60
N ARG A 411 -38.70 -5.11 6.54
CA ARG A 411 -39.96 -4.36 6.50
C ARG A 411 -40.17 -3.45 7.72
N LEU A 412 -39.49 -3.75 8.83
CA LEU A 412 -39.45 -2.89 10.01
C LEU A 412 -38.89 -1.49 9.69
N VAL A 413 -37.97 -1.39 8.73
CA VAL A 413 -37.37 -0.12 8.32
C VAL A 413 -38.40 0.73 7.56
N LYS A 414 -38.66 1.92 8.08
CA LYS A 414 -39.59 2.92 7.51
C LYS A 414 -38.91 4.22 7.11
N SER A 415 -37.71 4.47 7.60
CA SER A 415 -36.91 5.67 7.35
C SER A 415 -35.43 5.30 7.28
N VAL A 416 -34.66 6.09 6.53
CA VAL A 416 -33.21 5.92 6.39
C VAL A 416 -32.52 7.26 6.68
N THR A 417 -31.40 7.21 7.38
CA THR A 417 -30.46 8.33 7.49
C THR A 417 -29.13 7.98 6.84
N TRP A 418 -28.44 8.98 6.29
CA TRP A 418 -27.09 8.90 5.76
C TRP A 418 -26.22 9.93 6.48
N ASN A 419 -25.21 9.48 7.21
CA ASN A 419 -24.34 10.32 8.03
C ASN A 419 -25.10 11.24 9.01
N GLY A 420 -26.28 10.80 9.47
CA GLY A 420 -27.16 11.53 10.39
C GLY A 420 -28.32 12.28 9.71
N ASP A 421 -28.23 12.55 8.41
CA ASP A 421 -29.25 13.29 7.67
C ASP A 421 -30.34 12.37 7.12
N ILE A 422 -31.60 12.82 7.13
CA ILE A 422 -32.74 12.05 6.61
C ILE A 422 -32.65 11.94 5.09
N VAL A 423 -32.78 10.72 4.57
CA VAL A 423 -32.85 10.45 3.14
C VAL A 423 -34.31 10.28 2.72
N ASN A 424 -34.74 11.06 1.74
CA ASN A 424 -36.04 10.86 1.11
C ASN A 424 -36.01 9.58 0.27
N ILE A 425 -36.74 8.56 0.74
CA ILE A 425 -36.81 7.25 0.10
C ILE A 425 -38.13 7.03 -0.65
N SER A 426 -38.07 6.28 -1.74
CA SER A 426 -39.23 5.83 -2.51
C SER A 426 -39.07 4.36 -2.91
N ALA A 427 -40.18 3.68 -3.24
CA ALA A 427 -40.09 2.31 -3.72
C ALA A 427 -39.23 2.22 -4.98
N SER A 428 -38.32 1.25 -5.04
CA SER A 428 -37.47 1.04 -6.21
C SER A 428 -38.34 0.73 -7.44
N PRO A 429 -38.11 1.39 -8.60
CA PRO A 429 -38.80 1.05 -9.85
C PRO A 429 -38.57 -0.40 -10.29
N LEU A 430 -37.45 -1.01 -9.86
CA LEU A 430 -37.11 -2.41 -10.09
C LEU A 430 -37.81 -3.36 -9.10
N GLY A 431 -38.56 -2.82 -8.13
CA GLY A 431 -39.08 -3.57 -6.99
C GLY A 431 -38.00 -4.02 -6.00
N LEU A 432 -36.74 -3.62 -6.19
CA LEU A 432 -35.62 -3.96 -5.32
C LEU A 432 -35.54 -2.99 -4.14
N GLY A 433 -36.33 -3.24 -3.09
CA GLY A 433 -36.33 -2.42 -1.88
C GLY A 433 -36.76 -0.98 -2.14
N VAL A 434 -36.02 -0.02 -1.57
CA VAL A 434 -36.26 1.42 -1.71
C VAL A 434 -35.02 2.13 -2.29
N VAL A 435 -35.23 3.30 -2.86
CA VAL A 435 -34.16 4.16 -3.40
C VAL A 435 -34.23 5.57 -2.83
N GLY A 436 -33.08 6.20 -2.64
CA GLY A 436 -32.94 7.60 -2.25
C GLY A 436 -31.73 8.24 -2.92
N ILE A 437 -31.63 9.57 -2.90
CA ILE A 437 -30.47 10.30 -3.43
C ILE A 437 -29.67 10.86 -2.26
N VAL A 438 -28.35 10.69 -2.31
CA VAL A 438 -27.41 11.33 -1.38
C VAL A 438 -26.43 12.22 -2.16
N PRO A 439 -26.12 13.41 -1.64
CA PRO A 439 -25.23 14.35 -2.30
C PRO A 439 -23.77 13.86 -2.28
N GLY A 440 -22.97 14.36 -3.21
CA GLY A 440 -21.51 14.24 -3.15
C GLY A 440 -20.89 15.28 -2.20
N PRO A 441 -19.55 15.26 -2.05
CA PRO A 441 -18.85 16.20 -1.19
C PRO A 441 -18.86 17.61 -1.80
N ASP A 442 -18.83 18.62 -0.94
CA ASP A 442 -18.66 20.02 -1.35
C ASP A 442 -17.26 20.26 -1.94
N ALA A 443 -17.15 21.24 -2.83
CA ALA A 443 -15.88 21.61 -3.46
C ALA A 443 -14.93 22.29 -2.46
N LEU A 444 -13.65 21.94 -2.54
CA LEU A 444 -12.57 22.55 -1.75
C LEU A 444 -11.82 23.60 -2.59
N LEU A 445 -11.52 24.74 -1.98
CA LEU A 445 -10.56 25.72 -2.51
C LEU A 445 -9.21 25.57 -1.80
N LEU A 446 -8.13 25.52 -2.57
CA LEU A 446 -6.77 25.39 -2.05
C LEU A 446 -6.00 26.71 -2.16
N PRO A 447 -5.12 27.03 -1.19
CA PRO A 447 -4.21 28.15 -1.29
C PRO A 447 -3.17 27.91 -2.38
N ASN A 448 -2.66 29.00 -2.96
CA ASN A 448 -1.59 28.92 -3.95
C ASN A 448 -0.23 29.16 -3.29
N LEU A 449 0.56 28.09 -3.16
CA LEU A 449 1.89 28.15 -2.55
C LEU A 449 2.87 29.02 -3.35
N ARG A 450 2.66 29.22 -4.66
CA ARG A 450 3.51 30.09 -5.49
C ARG A 450 3.40 31.56 -5.18
N THR A 451 2.21 31.99 -4.77
CA THR A 451 1.94 33.40 -4.43
C THR A 451 2.00 33.66 -2.93
N SER A 452 2.30 32.62 -2.13
CA SER A 452 2.45 32.74 -0.68
C SER A 452 3.74 33.48 -0.32
N LEU A 453 3.76 34.14 0.85
CA LEU A 453 4.96 34.80 1.35
C LEU A 453 5.93 33.73 1.89
N TRP A 454 7.07 33.60 1.24
CA TRP A 454 8.15 32.72 1.66
C TRP A 454 9.24 33.49 2.38
N LYS A 455 9.73 32.91 3.48
CA LYS A 455 10.92 33.34 4.19
C LYS A 455 12.02 32.32 4.01
N SER A 456 13.27 32.74 4.13
CA SER A 456 14.42 31.85 3.95
C SER A 456 15.58 32.13 4.90
N MET A 457 16.37 31.08 5.11
CA MET A 457 17.57 31.07 5.95
C MET A 457 18.64 30.19 5.30
N ASP A 458 19.92 30.51 5.55
CA ASP A 458 21.04 29.60 5.32
C ASP A 458 20.99 28.44 6.34
N SER A 459 20.91 27.21 5.84
CA SER A 459 20.88 26.00 6.64
C SER A 459 22.20 25.24 6.61
N LEU A 460 23.29 25.90 6.18
CA LEU A 460 24.65 25.40 6.28
C LEU A 460 25.64 26.48 6.78
N PRO A 461 25.39 27.12 7.94
CA PRO A 461 26.29 28.13 8.51
C PRO A 461 27.70 27.60 8.80
N GLU A 462 27.87 26.28 8.90
CA GLU A 462 29.14 25.60 9.19
C GLU A 462 30.20 25.83 8.12
N VAL A 463 29.84 26.16 6.87
CA VAL A 463 30.87 26.45 5.87
C VAL A 463 31.70 27.68 6.24
N ASN A 464 31.18 28.55 7.11
CA ASN A 464 31.95 29.68 7.64
C ASN A 464 33.10 29.15 8.52
N PRO A 465 34.37 29.52 8.23
CA PRO A 465 35.51 29.08 9.05
C PRO A 465 35.42 29.54 10.50
N ASN A 466 34.69 30.63 10.79
CA ASN A 466 34.47 31.15 12.13
C ASN A 466 33.24 30.56 12.84
N PHE A 467 32.56 29.57 12.25
CA PHE A 467 31.45 28.88 12.90
C PHE A 467 31.93 28.19 14.19
N ASP A 468 31.23 28.44 15.29
CA ASP A 468 31.55 27.83 16.59
C ASP A 468 30.94 26.43 16.69
N ASP A 469 31.79 25.42 16.59
CA ASP A 469 31.43 24.01 16.80
C ASP A 469 31.93 23.46 18.15
N SER A 470 32.21 24.32 19.14
CA SER A 470 32.69 23.93 20.47
C SER A 470 31.78 22.93 21.18
N THR A 471 30.48 22.96 20.88
CA THR A 471 29.46 22.07 21.46
C THR A 471 29.27 20.76 20.69
N TRP A 472 29.94 20.57 19.56
CA TRP A 472 29.80 19.37 18.74
C TRP A 472 30.55 18.18 19.33
N VAL A 473 30.09 16.98 18.98
CA VAL A 473 30.77 15.74 19.34
C VAL A 473 32.14 15.72 18.66
N THR A 474 33.19 15.48 19.44
CA THR A 474 34.54 15.25 18.92
C THR A 474 34.68 13.79 18.52
N ALA A 475 35.10 13.54 17.27
CA ALA A 475 35.40 12.20 16.81
C ALA A 475 36.81 11.79 17.26
N ASP A 476 36.88 11.09 18.39
CA ASP A 476 38.12 10.67 19.05
C ASP A 476 38.39 9.15 18.95
N LYS A 477 37.40 8.36 18.49
CA LYS A 477 37.56 6.93 18.27
C LYS A 477 38.55 6.67 17.13
N THR A 478 39.54 5.81 17.37
CA THR A 478 40.53 5.39 16.35
C THR A 478 40.30 3.96 15.85
N SER A 479 39.29 3.28 16.37
CA SER A 479 38.87 1.94 15.94
C SER A 479 37.38 1.73 16.20
N THR A 480 36.80 0.71 15.55
CA THR A 480 35.39 0.30 15.72
C THR A 480 35.30 -1.22 15.79
N ALA A 481 34.30 -1.73 16.52
CA ALA A 481 33.97 -3.15 16.58
C ALA A 481 33.22 -3.66 15.33
N ARG A 482 32.67 -2.76 14.49
CA ARG A 482 31.94 -3.12 13.26
C ARG A 482 32.82 -3.93 12.30
N GLN A 483 32.19 -4.79 11.49
CA GLN A 483 32.90 -5.57 10.47
C GLN A 483 33.49 -4.65 9.38
N GLN A 484 32.73 -3.64 8.97
CA GLN A 484 33.13 -2.63 7.99
C GLN A 484 34.15 -1.67 8.61
N LYS A 485 35.44 -1.91 8.38
CA LYS A 485 36.52 -1.03 8.89
C LYS A 485 36.67 0.24 8.06
N PRO A 486 37.23 1.34 8.64
CA PRO A 486 37.59 2.54 7.88
C PRO A 486 38.56 2.21 6.75
N TYR A 487 38.39 2.86 5.60
CA TYR A 487 39.28 2.70 4.45
C TYR A 487 40.59 3.46 4.64
N SER A 488 40.54 4.62 5.29
CA SER A 488 41.70 5.46 5.58
C SER A 488 41.36 6.52 6.65
N GLY A 489 42.38 7.23 7.12
CA GLY A 489 42.23 8.24 8.18
C GLY A 489 42.45 7.67 9.58
N LYS A 490 42.72 8.58 10.53
CA LYS A 490 43.05 8.25 11.93
C LYS A 490 41.81 8.02 12.80
N PHE A 491 40.75 8.78 12.56
CA PHE A 491 39.55 8.80 13.37
C PHE A 491 38.41 8.10 12.65
N VAL A 492 37.59 7.37 13.39
CA VAL A 492 36.36 6.75 12.88
C VAL A 492 35.30 7.83 12.77
N LEU A 493 34.70 7.97 11.57
CA LEU A 493 33.71 9.00 11.24
C LEU A 493 32.34 8.41 10.89
N TYR A 494 31.99 7.29 11.52
CA TYR A 494 30.69 6.64 11.36
C TYR A 494 29.70 7.31 12.28
N ALA A 495 28.62 7.88 11.75
CA ALA A 495 27.64 8.64 12.52
C ALA A 495 27.08 7.82 13.70
N ASP A 496 26.75 6.55 13.47
CA ASP A 496 26.21 5.64 14.49
C ASP A 496 27.17 5.36 15.64
N GLU A 497 28.48 5.53 15.46
CA GLU A 497 29.44 5.39 16.56
C GLU A 497 29.33 6.54 17.57
N TYR A 498 28.60 7.60 17.24
CA TYR A 498 28.44 8.79 18.06
C TYR A 498 26.96 9.09 18.37
N GLY A 499 26.07 8.10 18.23
CA GLY A 499 24.64 8.21 18.57
C GLY A 499 23.80 8.96 17.54
N PHE A 500 24.23 9.01 16.27
CA PHE A 500 23.50 9.64 15.18
C PHE A 500 23.11 8.59 14.12
N HIS A 501 21.80 8.37 13.93
CA HIS A 501 21.29 7.23 13.14
C HIS A 501 20.43 7.62 11.94
N THR A 502 20.09 8.90 11.78
CA THR A 502 19.04 9.33 10.85
C THR A 502 19.40 10.61 10.10
N GLY A 503 18.82 10.75 8.90
CA GLY A 503 18.87 11.97 8.09
C GLY A 503 20.28 12.33 7.61
N SER A 504 20.56 13.64 7.57
CA SER A 504 21.88 14.16 7.16
C SER A 504 22.86 14.25 8.33
N PHE A 505 24.16 14.19 8.03
CA PHE A 505 25.25 14.40 8.99
C PHE A 505 26.21 15.48 8.49
N VAL A 506 26.80 16.24 9.42
CA VAL A 506 27.77 17.28 9.13
C VAL A 506 29.07 17.00 9.88
N TYR A 507 30.19 17.08 9.17
CA TYR A 507 31.54 16.83 9.69
C TYR A 507 32.41 18.06 9.51
N ARG A 508 33.28 18.32 10.49
CA ARG A 508 34.30 19.37 10.45
C ARG A 508 35.66 18.79 10.79
N GLY A 509 36.55 18.73 9.79
CA GLY A 509 37.91 18.19 9.91
C GLY A 509 38.93 19.31 9.90
N TYR A 510 39.74 19.40 10.96
CA TYR A 510 40.70 20.49 11.17
C TYR A 510 42.13 20.05 10.83
N PHE A 511 42.85 20.91 10.10
CA PHE A 511 44.25 20.69 9.73
C PHE A 511 45.02 22.01 9.65
N ASN A 512 46.35 21.93 9.67
CA ASN A 512 47.23 23.09 9.60
C ASN A 512 48.04 23.09 8.30
N GLY A 513 48.54 24.26 7.92
CA GLY A 513 49.38 24.45 6.75
C GLY A 513 48.60 24.68 5.46
N ASN A 514 49.27 25.31 4.50
CA ASN A 514 48.73 25.66 3.18
C ASN A 514 49.35 24.83 2.04
N PHE A 515 50.06 23.75 2.38
CA PHE A 515 50.74 22.87 1.42
C PHE A 515 49.83 21.77 0.85
N ALA A 516 48.71 21.48 1.51
CA ALA A 516 47.75 20.52 0.99
C ALA A 516 47.15 21.02 -0.33
N THR A 517 47.06 20.15 -1.33
CA THR A 517 46.57 20.49 -2.68
C THR A 517 45.15 20.01 -2.94
N GLY A 518 44.59 19.22 -2.02
CA GLY A 518 43.26 18.66 -2.14
C GLY A 518 42.94 17.63 -1.06
N VAL A 519 41.82 16.94 -1.22
CA VAL A 519 41.34 15.90 -0.30
C VAL A 519 40.71 14.74 -1.06
N ASN A 520 40.96 13.51 -0.58
CA ASN A 520 40.17 12.33 -0.93
C ASN A 520 39.14 12.08 0.17
N ILE A 521 37.90 11.82 -0.22
CA ILE A 521 36.81 11.44 0.67
C ILE A 521 36.13 10.18 0.11
N SER A 522 35.94 9.20 0.99
CA SER A 522 35.08 8.04 0.79
C SER A 522 33.92 8.14 1.77
N ALA A 523 32.69 8.23 1.29
CA ALA A 523 31.49 8.33 2.11
C ALA A 523 30.52 7.18 1.84
N GLN A 524 29.67 6.84 2.80
CA GLN A 524 28.63 5.84 2.72
C GLN A 524 27.34 6.37 3.36
N GLY A 525 26.20 6.20 2.69
CA GLY A 525 24.94 6.83 3.12
C GLY A 525 23.67 6.00 2.87
N GLY A 526 23.78 4.76 2.40
CA GLY A 526 22.70 4.06 1.74
C GLY A 526 22.73 4.33 0.24
N SER A 527 22.20 3.41 -0.56
CA SER A 527 21.97 3.64 -2.00
C SER A 527 21.33 5.01 -2.25
N TYR A 528 21.73 5.70 -3.32
CA TYR A 528 21.21 7.02 -3.73
C TYR A 528 21.50 8.19 -2.78
N PHE A 529 22.36 8.04 -1.77
CA PHE A 529 22.82 9.16 -0.94
C PHE A 529 23.65 10.17 -1.73
N GLY A 530 23.95 11.32 -1.13
CA GLY A 530 24.87 12.30 -1.70
C GLY A 530 25.70 12.99 -0.62
N PHE A 531 26.78 13.65 -1.03
CA PHE A 531 27.59 14.48 -0.13
C PHE A 531 28.20 15.69 -0.83
N SER A 532 28.49 16.74 -0.07
CA SER A 532 29.16 17.97 -0.54
C SER A 532 30.34 18.33 0.37
N VAL A 533 31.37 18.95 -0.22
CA VAL A 533 32.62 19.27 0.49
C VAL A 533 32.99 20.74 0.30
N PHE A 534 33.40 21.36 1.41
CA PHE A 534 33.88 22.74 1.47
C PHE A 534 35.20 22.81 2.24
N VAL A 535 36.06 23.79 1.92
CA VAL A 535 37.23 24.15 2.73
C VAL A 535 37.21 25.65 3.01
N ASN A 536 37.23 26.08 4.28
CA ASN A 536 37.22 27.50 4.68
C ASN A 536 36.21 28.38 3.89
N ALA A 537 34.97 27.92 3.73
CA ALA A 537 33.89 28.50 2.90
C ALA A 537 33.97 28.32 1.37
N HIS A 538 35.05 27.75 0.83
CA HIS A 538 35.15 27.44 -0.61
C HIS A 538 34.51 26.09 -0.93
N PHE A 539 33.48 26.11 -1.79
CA PHE A 539 32.89 24.89 -2.34
C PHE A 539 33.88 24.14 -3.25
N LEU A 540 34.13 22.88 -2.92
CA LEU A 540 35.02 22.01 -3.68
C LEU A 540 34.27 21.19 -4.73
N GLY A 541 33.13 20.64 -4.34
CA GLY A 541 32.31 19.78 -5.19
C GLY A 541 31.36 18.91 -4.37
N SER A 542 30.55 18.13 -5.09
CA SER A 542 29.63 17.16 -4.52
C SER A 542 29.73 15.83 -5.26
N ASN A 543 29.26 14.77 -4.62
CA ASN A 543 28.96 13.50 -5.27
C ASN A 543 27.50 13.18 -5.02
N GLN A 544 26.75 12.84 -6.08
CA GLN A 544 25.32 12.58 -5.99
C GLN A 544 24.98 11.11 -5.70
N GLY A 545 25.99 10.25 -5.55
CA GLY A 545 25.81 8.80 -5.57
C GLY A 545 25.41 8.29 -6.96
N TYR A 546 25.12 7.00 -7.06
CA TYR A 546 24.59 6.35 -8.26
C TYR A 546 23.79 5.10 -7.87
N VAL A 547 23.00 4.59 -8.82
CA VAL A 547 22.16 3.39 -8.65
C VAL A 547 23.01 2.22 -8.16
N GLY A 548 22.54 1.54 -7.10
CA GLY A 548 23.17 0.33 -6.56
C GLY A 548 24.45 0.55 -5.75
N ALA A 549 24.88 1.79 -5.52
CA ALA A 549 26.06 2.08 -4.70
C ALA A 549 25.71 2.70 -3.37
N ASP A 550 26.06 1.98 -2.31
CA ASP A 550 25.97 2.43 -0.92
C ASP A 550 27.12 3.39 -0.55
N THR A 551 28.25 3.31 -1.27
CA THR A 551 29.47 4.09 -1.03
C THR A 551 29.88 4.91 -2.25
N ALA A 552 30.41 6.11 -2.04
CA ALA A 552 30.96 6.97 -3.09
C ALA A 552 32.32 7.56 -2.71
N ASN A 553 33.25 7.58 -3.68
CA ASN A 553 34.61 8.10 -3.52
C ASN A 553 34.79 9.35 -4.38
N SER A 554 35.44 10.38 -3.87
CA SER A 554 35.76 11.58 -4.63
C SER A 554 37.05 12.24 -4.19
N THR A 555 37.74 12.79 -5.17
CA THR A 555 38.97 13.55 -5.02
C THR A 555 38.69 14.99 -5.41
N PHE A 556 38.96 15.93 -4.52
CA PHE A 556 38.75 17.36 -4.78
C PHE A 556 40.04 18.15 -4.59
N SER A 557 40.35 19.00 -5.57
CA SER A 557 41.47 19.93 -5.46
C SER A 557 41.08 21.18 -4.66
N PHE A 558 42.02 21.71 -3.87
CA PHE A 558 41.83 22.97 -3.17
C PHE A 558 42.12 24.15 -4.09
N PRO A 559 41.19 25.12 -4.23
CA PRO A 559 41.45 26.33 -5.01
C PRO A 559 42.64 27.12 -4.45
N ALA A 560 43.38 27.80 -5.33
CA ALA A 560 44.45 28.69 -4.91
C ALA A 560 43.92 29.76 -3.94
N GLY A 561 44.61 29.95 -2.81
CA GLY A 561 44.23 30.92 -1.78
C GLY A 561 43.10 30.47 -0.84
N SER A 562 42.57 29.25 -0.99
CA SER A 562 41.51 28.72 -0.10
C SER A 562 42.03 28.27 1.27
N LEU A 563 43.34 28.11 1.44
CA LEU A 563 43.98 27.69 2.68
C LEU A 563 44.70 28.83 3.38
N THR A 564 44.75 28.71 4.70
CA THR A 564 45.54 29.53 5.61
C THR A 564 46.68 28.71 6.23
N ASN A 565 47.56 29.33 7.01
CA ASN A 565 48.67 28.62 7.65
C ASN A 565 48.22 27.75 8.84
N GLN A 566 47.09 28.04 9.47
CA GLN A 566 46.61 27.34 10.67
C GLN A 566 45.09 27.32 10.70
N ASN A 567 44.51 26.29 11.33
CA ASN A 567 43.06 26.18 11.54
C ASN A 567 42.25 26.15 10.24
N ASN A 568 42.77 25.48 9.22
CA ASN A 568 41.94 25.14 8.06
C ASN A 568 40.89 24.13 8.48
N VAL A 569 39.68 24.29 7.94
CA VAL A 569 38.56 23.39 8.22
C VAL A 569 37.94 22.88 6.92
N LEU A 570 37.85 21.55 6.83
CA LEU A 570 37.05 20.87 5.83
C LEU A 570 35.66 20.62 6.41
N THR A 571 34.61 21.14 5.75
CA THR A 571 33.22 20.82 6.09
C THR A 571 32.68 19.82 5.07
N VAL A 572 32.18 18.69 5.55
CA VAL A 572 31.54 17.65 4.72
C VAL A 572 30.11 17.47 5.20
N ILE A 573 29.15 17.54 4.30
CA ILE A 573 27.77 17.15 4.56
C ILE A 573 27.45 15.88 3.81
N THR A 574 26.86 14.90 4.49
CA THR A 574 26.44 13.62 3.91
C THR A 574 24.96 13.41 4.17
N ASP A 575 24.24 12.96 3.16
CA ASP A 575 22.86 12.49 3.30
C ASP A 575 22.84 11.02 3.75
N SER A 576 21.74 10.57 4.37
CA SER A 576 21.43 9.15 4.54
C SER A 576 20.00 8.82 4.11
N ASN A 577 19.84 7.73 3.38
CA ASN A 577 18.55 7.16 2.99
C ASN A 577 18.08 6.06 3.96
N GLY A 578 18.50 6.11 5.22
CA GLY A 578 18.17 5.12 6.25
C GLY A 578 19.22 4.02 6.39
N LEU A 579 19.00 3.11 7.34
CA LEU A 579 19.85 1.94 7.59
C LEU A 579 19.39 0.74 6.76
N ASP A 580 20.32 -0.16 6.43
CA ASP A 580 20.01 -1.32 5.59
C ASP A 580 19.18 -2.38 6.35
N THR A 581 18.40 -3.18 5.62
CA THR A 581 17.75 -4.38 6.16
C THR A 581 18.76 -5.50 6.36
N ASP A 582 18.41 -6.54 7.13
CA ASP A 582 19.29 -7.70 7.37
C ASP A 582 18.67 -9.04 6.95
N TRP A 583 18.08 -9.09 5.76
CA TRP A 583 17.41 -10.27 5.22
C TRP A 583 18.27 -11.54 5.24
N ASN A 584 19.56 -11.41 4.89
CA ASN A 584 20.49 -12.53 4.83
C ASN A 584 21.23 -12.79 6.14
N SER A 585 20.82 -12.16 7.25
CA SER A 585 21.45 -12.29 8.58
C SER A 585 22.97 -12.11 8.55
N ASN A 586 23.43 -11.13 7.76
CA ASN A 586 24.85 -10.89 7.49
C ASN A 586 25.30 -9.52 8.02
N ASP A 587 24.61 -9.00 9.03
CA ASP A 587 24.89 -7.76 9.72
C ASP A 587 24.88 -6.53 8.78
N LEU A 588 24.12 -6.57 7.68
CA LEU A 588 24.06 -5.43 6.73
C LEU A 588 23.45 -4.19 7.37
N PHE A 589 22.52 -4.34 8.31
CA PHE A 589 21.99 -3.21 9.10
C PHE A 589 23.09 -2.44 9.88
N LYS A 590 24.28 -3.04 10.06
CA LYS A 590 25.45 -2.40 10.68
C LYS A 590 26.35 -1.68 9.68
N ASN A 591 26.02 -1.66 8.39
CA ASN A 591 26.70 -0.81 7.42
C ASN A 591 26.69 0.63 7.92
N PRO A 592 27.86 1.27 8.03
CA PRO A 592 27.94 2.59 8.64
C PRO A 592 27.34 3.66 7.72
N ARG A 593 26.92 4.77 8.32
CA ARG A 593 26.66 6.02 7.62
C ARG A 593 27.74 7.05 7.95
N GLY A 594 28.12 7.88 6.99
CA GLY A 594 29.15 8.92 7.17
C GLY A 594 30.38 8.74 6.30
N ILE A 595 31.56 9.08 6.84
CA ILE A 595 32.83 9.04 6.10
C ILE A 595 33.56 7.71 6.39
N ARG A 596 33.76 6.90 5.35
CA ARG A 596 34.54 5.66 5.37
C ARG A 596 36.03 5.88 5.37
N GLY A 597 36.51 6.93 4.72
CA GLY A 597 37.92 7.26 4.67
C GLY A 597 38.19 8.66 4.17
N TYR A 598 39.32 9.22 4.57
CA TYR A 598 39.73 10.56 4.20
C TYR A 598 41.27 10.72 4.20
N SER A 599 41.80 11.56 3.32
CA SER A 599 43.22 11.91 3.30
C SER A 599 43.48 13.24 2.59
N LEU A 600 44.39 14.06 3.12
CA LEU A 600 44.88 15.26 2.43
C LEU A 600 45.87 14.86 1.32
N LEU A 601 45.83 15.59 0.21
CA LEU A 601 46.79 15.48 -0.89
C LEU A 601 47.90 16.50 -0.73
N GLY A 602 49.11 16.21 -1.19
CA GLY A 602 50.25 17.13 -1.10
C GLY A 602 50.91 17.22 0.29
N GLY A 603 50.39 16.48 1.28
CA GLY A 603 50.93 16.37 2.64
C GLY A 603 50.04 17.00 3.70
N GLY A 604 50.27 16.63 4.96
CA GLY A 604 49.50 17.07 6.12
C GLY A 604 48.52 16.02 6.62
N GLU A 605 48.02 16.25 7.85
CA GLU A 605 47.07 15.38 8.49
C GLU A 605 45.99 16.19 9.20
N PHE A 606 44.79 15.61 9.28
CA PHE A 606 43.74 16.15 10.13
C PHE A 606 44.09 15.86 11.59
N TYR A 607 44.19 16.90 12.42
CA TYR A 607 44.50 16.75 13.83
C TYR A 607 43.24 16.52 14.69
N GLN A 608 42.06 16.93 14.20
CA GLN A 608 40.79 16.77 14.89
C GLN A 608 39.64 16.64 13.89
N TRP A 609 38.64 15.86 14.25
CA TRP A 609 37.33 15.86 13.60
C TRP A 609 36.24 16.11 14.64
N LYS A 610 35.19 16.81 14.20
CA LYS A 610 33.93 16.92 14.91
C LYS A 610 32.79 16.55 13.98
N LEU A 611 31.68 16.08 14.55
CA LEU A 611 30.49 15.75 13.81
C LEU A 611 29.21 16.09 14.57
N SER A 612 28.15 16.28 13.81
CA SER A 612 26.78 16.40 14.31
C SER A 612 25.82 15.66 13.37
N GLY A 613 24.90 14.91 13.95
CA GLY A 613 23.65 14.49 13.32
C GLY A 613 22.47 15.28 13.87
N ASN A 614 21.34 14.61 14.09
CA ASN A 614 20.17 15.19 14.75
C ASN A 614 20.52 15.79 16.12
N PHE A 615 19.76 16.80 16.57
CA PHE A 615 20.09 17.53 17.79
C PHE A 615 20.11 16.61 19.01
N ARG A 616 21.29 16.47 19.63
CA ARG A 616 21.59 15.58 20.76
C ARG A 616 21.52 14.07 20.48
N GLY A 617 21.43 13.63 19.21
CA GLY A 617 21.54 12.20 18.87
C GLY A 617 20.46 11.35 19.54
N GLU A 618 20.85 10.28 20.21
CA GLU A 618 19.97 9.38 20.98
C GLU A 618 19.18 10.12 22.10
N ASP A 619 19.69 11.26 22.58
CA ASP A 619 19.04 12.13 23.57
C ASP A 619 18.13 13.21 22.94
N PHE A 620 17.59 12.95 21.74
CA PHE A 620 16.72 13.85 20.98
C PHE A 620 15.54 14.40 21.81
N PRO A 621 15.23 15.71 21.73
CA PRO A 621 14.17 16.32 22.54
C PRO A 621 12.75 16.13 22.00
N ASP A 622 12.57 15.97 20.68
CA ASP A 622 11.23 15.82 20.08
C ASP A 622 10.69 14.39 20.31
N LYS A 623 10.08 14.18 21.48
CA LYS A 623 9.41 12.91 21.81
C LYS A 623 8.03 12.76 21.15
N VAL A 624 7.51 13.80 20.50
CA VAL A 624 6.22 13.74 19.79
C VAL A 624 6.41 13.12 18.41
N ARG A 625 7.42 13.57 17.66
CA ARG A 625 7.70 13.08 16.30
C ARG A 625 8.69 11.93 16.26
N GLY A 626 9.38 11.66 17.37
CA GLY A 626 10.21 10.49 17.56
C GLY A 626 11.64 10.63 17.04
N PRO A 627 12.46 9.58 17.20
CA PRO A 627 13.91 9.64 17.04
C PRO A 627 14.40 9.90 15.62
N LEU A 628 13.57 9.60 14.61
CA LEU A 628 14.00 9.56 13.22
C LEU A 628 13.61 10.82 12.44
N ASN A 629 12.66 11.62 12.94
CA ASN A 629 12.04 12.72 12.19
C ASN A 629 13.04 13.75 11.68
N GLU A 630 14.00 14.13 12.52
CA GLU A 630 14.99 15.19 12.24
C GLU A 630 16.36 14.59 11.92
N GLY A 631 17.01 15.11 10.88
CA GLY A 631 18.43 14.92 10.60
C GLY A 631 19.32 16.02 11.18
N GLY A 632 20.54 16.11 10.66
CA GLY A 632 21.57 17.04 11.11
C GLY A 632 21.74 18.30 10.27
N LEU A 633 20.77 18.76 9.47
CA LEU A 633 20.86 20.10 8.88
C LEU A 633 20.65 21.19 9.95
N TRP A 634 21.18 22.40 9.76
CA TRP A 634 21.01 23.47 10.73
C TRP A 634 19.53 23.83 10.97
N ALA A 635 18.71 23.84 9.92
CA ALA A 635 17.27 24.07 10.05
C ALA A 635 16.57 23.02 10.93
N GLU A 636 17.06 21.77 10.93
CA GLU A 636 16.55 20.70 11.78
C GLU A 636 17.05 20.92 13.21
N ARG A 637 18.37 21.03 13.41
CA ARG A 637 18.96 21.13 14.77
C ARG A 637 18.58 22.40 15.54
N SER A 638 18.27 23.49 14.84
CA SER A 638 17.81 24.74 15.46
C SER A 638 16.31 24.73 15.76
N GLY A 639 15.56 23.73 15.30
CA GLY A 639 14.11 23.66 15.39
C GLY A 639 13.38 24.56 14.38
N ALA A 640 14.07 25.11 13.38
CA ALA A 640 13.47 25.99 12.37
C ALA A 640 12.40 25.29 11.51
N VAL A 641 12.43 23.97 11.41
CA VAL A 641 11.39 23.17 10.75
C VAL A 641 10.10 23.04 11.58
N LEU A 642 10.13 23.40 12.87
CA LEU A 642 9.01 23.23 13.80
C LEU A 642 8.03 24.42 13.76
N PRO A 643 6.73 24.17 13.99
CA PRO A 643 5.77 25.25 14.22
C PRO A 643 6.18 26.14 15.40
N GLY A 644 5.94 27.44 15.27
CA GLY A 644 6.23 28.41 16.34
C GLY A 644 7.68 28.91 16.41
N TYR A 645 8.61 28.38 15.60
CA TYR A 645 9.96 28.97 15.48
C TYR A 645 9.87 30.39 14.90
N ASP A 646 10.49 31.34 15.61
CA ASP A 646 10.52 32.76 15.23
C ASP A 646 11.43 33.00 14.01
N ASP A 647 10.81 33.30 12.87
CA ASP A 647 11.48 33.64 11.61
C ASP A 647 11.34 35.14 11.27
N SER A 648 11.08 36.01 12.25
CA SER A 648 10.95 37.46 12.04
C SER A 648 12.18 38.09 11.39
N GLU A 649 13.37 37.64 11.76
CA GLU A 649 14.67 38.11 11.24
C GLU A 649 15.10 37.42 9.93
N TRP A 650 14.28 36.53 9.36
CA TRP A 650 14.63 35.82 8.12
C TRP A 650 14.46 36.71 6.89
N GLY A 651 15.28 36.47 5.88
CA GLY A 651 15.12 37.10 4.57
C GLY A 651 13.84 36.64 3.88
N SER A 652 13.33 37.45 2.94
CA SER A 652 12.22 37.05 2.07
C SER A 652 12.77 36.54 0.74
N SER A 653 12.69 35.24 0.50
CA SER A 653 12.93 34.63 -0.81
C SER A 653 12.15 33.33 -0.94
N THR A 654 11.98 32.86 -2.17
CA THR A 654 11.10 31.73 -2.49
C THR A 654 11.87 30.54 -3.07
N PRO A 655 11.46 29.29 -2.78
CA PRO A 655 12.08 28.11 -3.39
C PRO A 655 11.93 28.08 -4.92
N PHE A 656 11.01 28.86 -5.49
CA PHE A 656 10.77 28.94 -6.94
C PHE A 656 11.85 29.73 -7.70
N GLU A 657 12.59 30.60 -7.01
CA GLU A 657 13.74 31.33 -7.54
C GLU A 657 15.07 30.64 -7.25
N GLY A 658 15.02 29.54 -6.48
CA GLY A 658 16.11 28.66 -6.09
C GLY A 658 17.38 29.36 -5.59
N VAL A 659 18.54 28.72 -5.76
CA VAL A 659 19.81 29.20 -5.17
C VAL A 659 20.90 29.37 -6.22
N SER A 660 21.78 30.36 -6.05
CA SER A 660 22.88 30.67 -6.98
C SER A 660 24.25 30.15 -6.54
N LYS A 661 24.30 29.34 -5.48
CA LYS A 661 25.52 28.74 -4.96
C LYS A 661 25.22 27.36 -4.37
N ALA A 662 26.23 26.50 -4.33
CA ALA A 662 26.17 25.26 -3.57
C ALA A 662 26.02 25.55 -2.07
N GLY A 663 25.30 24.68 -1.37
CA GLY A 663 24.95 24.84 0.05
C GLY A 663 23.52 24.38 0.33
N VAL A 664 23.03 24.66 1.52
CA VAL A 664 21.68 24.30 1.94
C VAL A 664 20.93 25.56 2.36
N SER A 665 19.76 25.79 1.77
CA SER A 665 18.83 26.82 2.24
C SER A 665 17.56 26.17 2.76
N VAL A 666 16.87 26.82 3.69
CA VAL A 666 15.53 26.42 4.12
C VAL A 666 14.56 27.54 3.76
N TYR A 667 13.39 27.15 3.28
CA TYR A 667 12.29 28.04 2.95
C TYR A 667 11.09 27.71 3.81
N ARG A 668 10.42 28.71 4.37
CA ARG A 668 9.21 28.54 5.20
C ARG A 668 8.08 29.41 4.68
N THR A 669 6.87 28.87 4.73
CA THR A 669 5.64 29.63 4.51
C THR A 669 4.52 29.07 5.37
N SER A 670 3.46 29.86 5.54
CA SER A 670 2.26 29.45 6.24
C SER A 670 1.04 29.71 5.36
N PHE A 671 0.02 28.86 5.48
CA PHE A 671 -1.24 28.97 4.77
C PHE A 671 -2.36 28.44 5.66
N GLU A 672 -3.60 28.75 5.30
CA GLU A 672 -4.78 28.30 6.00
C GLU A 672 -5.58 27.34 5.12
N LEU A 673 -6.11 26.28 5.72
CA LEU A 673 -7.07 25.39 5.09
C LEU A 673 -8.43 25.56 5.78
N ASN A 674 -9.48 25.45 4.98
CA ASN A 674 -10.86 25.42 5.46
C ASN A 674 -11.62 24.36 4.65
N VAL A 675 -11.31 23.09 4.94
CA VAL A 675 -11.98 21.95 4.31
C VAL A 675 -13.44 21.93 4.76
N PRO A 676 -14.42 21.68 3.86
CA PRO A 676 -15.81 21.58 4.28
C PRO A 676 -16.00 20.47 5.33
N PRO A 677 -16.81 20.70 6.38
CA PRO A 677 -17.11 19.69 7.38
C PRO A 677 -17.67 18.41 6.74
N GLY A 678 -17.21 17.25 7.20
CA GLY A 678 -17.69 15.95 6.70
C GLY A 678 -17.07 15.50 5.37
N VAL A 679 -16.10 16.23 4.83
CA VAL A 679 -15.34 15.83 3.63
C VAL A 679 -13.97 15.27 4.00
N ASP A 680 -13.71 14.00 3.67
CA ASP A 680 -12.36 13.45 3.67
C ASP A 680 -11.64 13.88 2.38
N THR A 681 -10.67 14.79 2.49
CA THR A 681 -9.86 15.25 1.36
C THR A 681 -8.41 14.86 1.53
N SER A 682 -7.88 14.08 0.60
CA SER A 682 -6.45 13.79 0.53
C SER A 682 -5.72 14.96 -0.15
N LEU A 683 -4.78 15.58 0.55
CA LEU A 683 -3.94 16.66 0.03
C LEU A 683 -2.51 16.18 -0.18
N ALA A 684 -1.83 16.73 -1.18
CA ALA A 684 -0.45 16.39 -1.48
C ALA A 684 0.32 17.64 -1.92
N LEU A 685 1.64 17.62 -1.68
CA LEU A 685 2.56 18.59 -2.23
C LEU A 685 3.14 18.04 -3.53
N GLN A 686 2.96 18.77 -4.62
CA GLN A 686 3.42 18.34 -5.93
C GLN A 686 4.67 19.12 -6.36
N PHE A 687 5.75 18.40 -6.67
CA PHE A 687 7.02 18.91 -7.15
C PHE A 687 7.19 18.59 -8.63
N THR A 688 7.71 19.53 -9.43
CA THR A 688 8.14 19.23 -10.81
C THR A 688 9.63 18.95 -10.86
N ARG A 689 10.00 17.79 -11.43
CA ARG A 689 11.40 17.49 -11.72
C ARG A 689 11.94 18.46 -12.77
N SER A 690 13.06 19.09 -12.45
CA SER A 690 13.83 19.87 -13.41
C SER A 690 14.39 18.93 -14.50
N PRO A 691 14.64 19.42 -15.73
CA PRO A 691 15.39 18.65 -16.73
C PRO A 691 16.73 18.17 -16.16
N ALA A 692 17.26 17.07 -16.70
CA ALA A 692 18.48 16.43 -16.18
C ALA A 692 19.70 17.38 -16.10
N SER A 693 19.76 18.41 -16.94
CA SER A 693 20.82 19.44 -16.90
C SER A 693 20.79 20.33 -15.64
N ASP A 694 19.66 20.39 -14.95
CA ASP A 694 19.38 21.28 -13.81
C ASP A 694 18.98 20.49 -12.55
N SER A 695 19.18 19.16 -12.55
CA SER A 695 18.67 18.24 -11.53
C SER A 695 19.73 17.84 -10.50
N GLU A 696 20.48 18.81 -9.97
CA GLU A 696 21.54 18.57 -8.96
C GLU A 696 21.16 19.13 -7.59
N TYR A 697 20.01 18.71 -7.06
CA TYR A 697 19.59 19.14 -5.73
C TYR A 697 18.76 18.10 -4.97
N ARG A 698 18.69 18.31 -3.66
CA ARG A 698 17.91 17.49 -2.73
C ARG A 698 17.05 18.38 -1.86
N SER A 699 15.89 17.87 -1.48
CA SER A 699 14.95 18.59 -0.62
C SER A 699 14.34 17.66 0.42
N LEU A 700 14.23 18.17 1.64
CA LEU A 700 13.38 17.62 2.69
C LEU A 700 12.14 18.50 2.79
N ILE A 701 10.99 17.87 2.99
CA ILE A 701 9.68 18.52 3.03
C ILE A 701 9.11 18.30 4.42
N TYR A 702 8.85 19.38 5.12
CA TYR A 702 8.27 19.38 6.46
C TYR A 702 6.89 20.04 6.44
N VAL A 703 5.90 19.36 7.03
CA VAL A 703 4.55 19.92 7.24
C VAL A 703 4.25 19.89 8.73
N ASN A 704 4.03 21.06 9.31
CA ASN A 704 3.81 21.24 10.75
C ASN A 704 4.89 20.53 11.62
N GLY A 705 6.14 20.53 11.15
CA GLY A 705 7.30 19.91 11.81
C GLY A 705 7.52 18.42 11.51
N TRP A 706 6.61 17.75 10.81
CA TRP A 706 6.77 16.36 10.40
C TRP A 706 7.45 16.27 9.04
N GLN A 707 8.57 15.54 8.94
CA GLN A 707 9.22 15.28 7.66
C GLN A 707 8.34 14.30 6.86
N PHE A 708 7.78 14.76 5.74
CA PHE A 708 6.82 14.02 4.91
C PHE A 708 7.27 13.89 3.45
N GLY A 709 8.56 14.11 3.19
CA GLY A 709 9.08 14.04 1.84
C GLY A 709 10.59 14.19 1.79
N LYS A 710 11.20 13.26 1.06
CA LYS A 710 12.56 13.39 0.54
C LYS A 710 12.49 13.40 -0.97
N PHE A 711 12.97 14.48 -1.56
CA PHE A 711 12.99 14.67 -3.01
C PHE A 711 14.42 14.71 -3.49
N ILE A 712 14.78 13.80 -4.40
CA ILE A 712 16.11 13.73 -5.01
C ILE A 712 15.95 13.91 -6.51
N SER A 713 16.34 15.08 -7.03
CA SER A 713 15.93 15.53 -8.36
C SER A 713 16.40 14.63 -9.51
N ASN A 714 17.60 14.04 -9.41
CA ASN A 714 18.19 13.18 -10.43
C ASN A 714 17.68 11.73 -10.38
N PHE A 715 17.21 11.23 -9.22
CA PHE A 715 16.72 9.85 -9.10
C PHE A 715 15.20 9.75 -9.21
N GLY A 716 14.43 10.57 -8.48
CA GLY A 716 12.98 10.35 -8.36
C GLY A 716 12.65 8.94 -7.84
N PRO A 717 11.51 8.32 -8.19
CA PRO A 717 10.49 8.81 -9.12
C PRO A 717 9.49 9.79 -8.47
N GLN A 718 9.42 9.82 -7.13
CA GLN A 718 8.36 10.52 -6.42
C GLN A 718 8.36 12.04 -6.70
N THR A 719 7.20 12.53 -7.10
CA THR A 719 6.91 13.95 -7.35
C THR A 719 5.67 14.44 -6.62
N ILE A 720 4.87 13.53 -6.06
CA ILE A 720 3.66 13.82 -5.30
C ILE A 720 3.86 13.26 -3.90
N PHE A 721 3.73 14.11 -2.89
CA PHE A 721 3.93 13.78 -1.48
C PHE A 721 2.61 13.98 -0.74
N PRO A 722 1.75 12.95 -0.62
CA PRO A 722 0.50 13.05 0.12
C PRO A 722 0.77 13.28 1.61
N VAL A 723 -0.03 14.14 2.23
CA VAL A 723 0.05 14.45 3.65
C VAL A 723 -1.35 14.30 4.25
N PRO A 724 -1.54 13.40 5.23
CA PRO A 724 -2.87 13.09 5.73
C PRO A 724 -3.42 14.22 6.62
N GLU A 725 -4.75 14.28 6.68
CA GLU A 725 -5.46 15.02 7.72
C GLU A 725 -4.95 14.62 9.11
N GLY A 726 -4.84 15.59 10.01
CA GLY A 726 -4.27 15.41 11.35
C GLY A 726 -2.80 15.81 11.41
N ILE A 727 -2.02 15.53 10.35
CA ILE A 727 -0.73 16.20 10.13
C ILE A 727 -0.98 17.59 9.54
N LEU A 728 -1.76 17.65 8.46
CA LEU A 728 -2.38 18.91 8.03
C LEU A 728 -3.56 19.24 8.96
N ASN A 729 -3.61 20.49 9.40
CA ASN A 729 -4.78 21.07 10.02
C ASN A 729 -5.75 21.52 8.93
N HIS A 730 -6.79 20.74 8.67
CA HIS A 730 -7.79 21.03 7.64
C HIS A 730 -8.70 22.23 7.94
N HIS A 731 -8.70 22.73 9.18
CA HIS A 731 -9.55 23.82 9.64
C HIS A 731 -8.72 24.87 10.39
N GLY A 732 -7.62 25.30 9.77
CA GLY A 732 -6.77 26.34 10.33
C GLY A 732 -5.39 26.43 9.70
N GLN A 733 -4.48 27.05 10.46
CA GLN A 733 -3.15 27.38 9.98
C GLN A 733 -2.26 26.13 9.89
N ASN A 734 -1.48 26.09 8.82
CA ASN A 734 -0.44 25.13 8.55
C ASN A 734 0.86 25.85 8.22
N GLN A 735 1.98 25.18 8.47
CA GLN A 735 3.30 25.64 8.10
C GLN A 735 4.01 24.56 7.28
N ILE A 736 4.64 25.00 6.18
CA ILE A 736 5.55 24.17 5.40
C ILE A 736 6.97 24.72 5.53
N ALA A 737 7.93 23.82 5.72
CA ALA A 737 9.35 24.11 5.52
C ALA A 737 9.91 23.18 4.43
N VAL A 738 10.68 23.74 3.49
CA VAL A 738 11.35 22.96 2.44
C VAL A 738 12.82 23.29 2.45
N THR A 739 13.68 22.29 2.60
CA THR A 739 15.12 22.47 2.41
C THR A 739 15.46 22.38 0.92
N LEU A 740 16.47 23.11 0.49
CA LEU A 740 17.04 23.03 -0.84
C LEU A 740 18.55 22.93 -0.71
N TRP A 741 19.06 21.71 -0.83
CA TRP A 741 20.48 21.43 -0.91
C TRP A 741 20.90 21.43 -2.37
N SER A 742 21.60 22.50 -2.78
CA SER A 742 22.24 22.59 -4.10
C SER A 742 23.58 21.87 -4.11
N LEU A 743 23.72 20.89 -5.01
CA LEU A 743 24.92 20.06 -5.14
C LEU A 743 25.94 20.64 -6.12
N SER A 744 25.66 21.77 -6.78
CA SER A 744 26.59 22.35 -7.75
C SER A 744 26.59 23.89 -7.77
N LYS A 745 27.44 24.44 -8.64
CA LYS A 745 27.59 25.90 -8.82
C LYS A 745 26.52 26.49 -9.75
N SER A 746 25.79 25.66 -10.51
CA SER A 746 24.65 26.12 -11.31
C SER A 746 23.44 26.39 -10.42
N ARG A 747 22.41 27.08 -10.95
CA ARG A 747 21.21 27.48 -10.20
C ARG A 747 20.15 26.37 -10.21
N PRO A 748 20.06 25.47 -9.21
CA PRO A 748 18.88 24.62 -9.10
C PRO A 748 17.68 25.47 -8.66
N LEU A 749 16.54 25.20 -9.29
CA LEU A 749 15.26 25.87 -9.03
C LEU A 749 14.19 24.80 -8.83
N HIS A 750 13.31 24.96 -7.84
CA HIS A 750 12.03 24.26 -7.86
C HIS A 750 11.14 24.98 -8.86
N ARG A 751 10.98 24.44 -10.08
CA ARG A 751 10.15 25.12 -11.09
C ARG A 751 8.67 25.14 -10.69
N SER A 752 8.24 24.23 -9.81
CA SER A 752 6.93 24.23 -9.16
C SER A 752 6.93 23.47 -7.83
N VAL A 753 6.17 24.02 -6.88
CA VAL A 753 5.55 23.37 -5.73
C VAL A 753 4.16 23.97 -5.72
N SER A 754 3.15 23.17 -6.04
CA SER A 754 1.75 23.59 -6.10
C SER A 754 0.94 22.92 -5.02
#